data_AF-A0A2E8B312-F1
#
_entry.id   AF-A0A2E8B312-F1
#
_cell.length_a   1.000
_cell.length_b   1.000
_cell.length_c   1.000
_cell.angle_alpha   90.00
_cell.angle_beta   90.00
_cell.angle_gamma   90.00
#
_symmetry.space_group_name_H-M   'P 1'
#
loop_
_entity.id
_entity.type
_entity.pdbx_description
1 polymer ?
#
loop_
_entity_poly.entity_id
_entity_poly.type
_entity_poly.pdbx_seq_one_letter_code
_entity_poly.pdbx_strand_id
1 'polypeptide(L)'
;MTAQTADRIWAMSTGNPNVWPRRMARAHFPRSSGGLLTICSWTSMTVLAKTPLAIALLVGLTDLRGAEEYGADIRPLLEQYCQKCHSTVTRRGDLDLQRFADVEDIREDLGVWRKLIAMLEDGEMPPEDNPQPSMAERTRIVDWARALIVSEAQANSGDPGRVVLRRLSNAQYDNTVRDLTGCDLDPSREFPADGAAGEGFTNAGEALVMSPGLIEKYFAAAKKISRHAVLLPDGIRFSKYTTRQDWTAEALQKIRTFYGRHTERKRREWMYGEIPFAVDFGQAPLEEYIRATLTYRQHSDASGPGLAELAAKRRLSKKYLQTLWSVLNGELGRNSFLLDELRSRWQSLKPEKSDKLVAEIRRWQHSLWKFNSVGHFNQWLEPAVPLVRKQSFAVPIETKTEGEKVVVHLFVGEAGDGSDGDFLVWKRPRFEGNPIPVPGDRPRPSDLPPILLRDLPIAITSHTPDGADQVVFGQHLDSETPDDASFILQAPAVVEVPVPQSLIGQRQFVVEVELCPQIGGAGSVQAHVSLQKLQPVAEIIPPVDAKDDHPEANAHPEPAKFPVIVRDDRQKQKFTVAFSAHREWLPPAMCYTQIVPVDEGITIVLFHREDSFLSRFILEEEEKQELDRLWRELRYISQDALKIHDSFDTWWNFGAHYGRFSRESREVPIRQRAERFREQLRGSEPRHVDAVLEFARRAYRRPLAVGEKIELLELYRSLRGLDVPHDEAIRKVLVRVLVSPSFLYRIEEPAPRDSPQPVSSWELASRLSYFLWSSMPDAKLRQVAARGTIKEPEVLLEQTTRMLRDARGRALAIEFAAQWLGFREFNLHEGINEERFPEFAALRWSMYEESLLFFEDMIRCDRPVSDMIDADHTFLNGQLARLYDIPNVAGSKHRRIEGLKKFGRGGVLGMATILTKQSGASRTSPVLRGNWILETLLGNQLPKPPPKVPQLPNDETETNGLTLRQLVEKHRSIEQCAVCHDKIDPLGFALEGFDPIGRRRDHDLAGRPIDRHAVVSEGPEQVKFKGIVGLRNYLLEYRWEEFLSNFCRKLLGYALGRAVEVSDEALLLEMHRELEKNDYRFSSAVITIVSSKQFQCHRGRDVAEKK
;
A
#
# COMPACT_ATOMS: atom_id res chain seq x y z
N MET A 1 40.78 4.54 -39.91
CA MET A 1 42.15 4.72 -40.45
C MET A 1 43.01 5.34 -39.36
N THR A 2 44.28 4.91 -39.22
CA THR A 2 45.42 5.55 -38.51
C THR A 2 45.17 6.19 -37.11
N ALA A 3 45.64 5.71 -35.95
CA ALA A 3 46.93 5.16 -35.49
C ALA A 3 47.87 6.18 -34.80
N GLN A 4 48.24 5.83 -33.55
CA GLN A 4 49.49 6.13 -32.81
C GLN A 4 49.96 7.56 -32.49
N THR A 5 50.04 7.87 -31.18
CA THR A 5 51.23 8.33 -30.39
C THR A 5 50.74 8.86 -29.02
N ALA A 6 51.51 9.01 -27.94
CA ALA A 6 52.63 8.30 -27.31
C ALA A 6 53.12 9.19 -26.13
N ASP A 7 52.98 8.70 -24.89
CA ASP A 7 53.79 8.95 -23.67
C ASP A 7 54.25 10.34 -23.14
N ARG A 8 54.05 10.47 -21.81
CA ARG A 8 54.91 11.09 -20.76
C ARG A 8 55.10 12.63 -20.66
N ILE A 9 54.85 13.15 -19.44
CA ILE A 9 55.83 13.82 -18.56
C ILE A 9 55.28 13.90 -17.11
N TRP A 10 56.15 13.86 -16.10
CA TRP A 10 55.85 13.87 -14.65
C TRP A 10 56.95 14.67 -13.93
N ALA A 11 56.66 15.65 -13.06
CA ALA A 11 57.64 16.21 -12.12
C ALA A 11 57.04 17.11 -11.00
N MET A 12 57.66 17.03 -9.81
CA MET A 12 57.66 17.95 -8.65
C MET A 12 56.36 18.10 -7.81
N SER A 13 56.25 17.95 -6.47
CA SER A 13 57.06 17.50 -5.30
C SER A 13 57.05 18.54 -4.14
N THR A 14 57.39 18.11 -2.92
CA THR A 14 57.39 18.83 -1.60
C THR A 14 56.00 18.99 -0.94
N GLY A 15 55.80 18.90 0.38
CA GLY A 15 56.70 18.51 1.49
C GLY A 15 55.98 18.48 2.86
N ASN A 16 56.35 17.53 3.74
CA ASN A 16 55.90 17.37 5.15
C ASN A 16 56.74 18.34 6.08
N PRO A 17 56.61 18.49 7.44
CA PRO A 17 56.01 17.56 8.42
C PRO A 17 55.38 18.08 9.77
N ASN A 18 54.85 17.11 10.55
CA ASN A 18 54.76 17.03 12.03
C ASN A 18 53.69 17.83 12.82
N VAL A 19 52.99 17.15 13.76
CA VAL A 19 53.26 17.15 15.23
C VAL A 19 52.55 15.94 15.90
N TRP A 20 53.19 15.30 16.89
CA TRP A 20 52.65 14.31 17.85
C TRP A 20 52.58 14.94 19.26
N PRO A 21 51.80 14.41 20.22
CA PRO A 21 52.47 13.66 21.29
C PRO A 21 51.72 12.41 21.83
N ARG A 22 52.41 11.65 22.68
CA ARG A 22 52.05 10.34 23.28
C ARG A 22 52.37 10.37 24.79
N ARG A 23 51.86 9.39 25.57
CA ARG A 23 52.19 8.96 26.98
C ARG A 23 50.98 9.09 27.93
N MET A 24 50.82 8.36 29.05
CA MET A 24 51.37 7.09 29.61
C MET A 24 50.57 6.75 30.88
N ALA A 25 50.41 5.47 31.27
CA ALA A 25 50.50 4.98 32.67
C ALA A 25 50.41 3.43 32.78
N ARG A 26 50.91 2.86 33.88
CA ARG A 26 50.96 1.41 34.22
C ARG A 26 50.43 1.19 35.65
N ALA A 27 49.91 0.00 35.96
CA ALA A 27 49.96 -0.74 37.26
C ALA A 27 48.97 -1.93 37.21
N HIS A 28 49.05 -3.05 37.95
CA HIS A 28 50.10 -3.93 38.51
C HIS A 28 49.36 -5.20 39.03
N PHE A 29 50.07 -6.30 39.29
CA PHE A 29 49.58 -7.65 39.66
C PHE A 29 49.22 -7.79 41.18
N PRO A 30 48.47 -8.83 41.67
CA PRO A 30 49.06 -10.17 41.96
C PRO A 30 48.17 -11.45 41.89
N ARG A 31 48.89 -12.58 42.04
CA ARG A 31 48.60 -14.04 41.89
C ARG A 31 47.64 -14.74 42.88
N SER A 32 47.02 -15.85 42.41
CA SER A 32 46.83 -17.18 43.06
C SER A 32 46.23 -18.21 42.06
N SER A 33 45.96 -19.50 42.36
CA SER A 33 46.94 -20.62 42.60
C SER A 33 46.32 -22.04 42.47
N GLY A 34 46.95 -22.98 41.73
CA GLY A 34 46.56 -24.41 41.55
C GLY A 34 45.58 -24.67 40.37
N GLY A 35 45.56 -25.75 39.56
CA GLY A 35 46.26 -27.06 39.53
C GLY A 35 45.21 -28.21 39.53
N LEU A 36 45.23 -29.30 38.72
CA LEU A 36 46.13 -29.89 37.68
C LEU A 36 45.36 -30.03 36.32
N LEU A 37 45.85 -30.47 35.14
CA LEU A 37 46.95 -31.31 34.59
C LEU A 37 46.66 -32.83 34.32
N THR A 38 46.10 -33.13 33.14
CA THR A 38 46.21 -34.38 32.34
C THR A 38 45.98 -33.97 30.86
N ILE A 39 46.94 -33.98 29.91
CA ILE A 39 47.66 -35.10 29.25
C ILE A 39 46.64 -36.04 28.54
N CYS A 40 46.66 -36.30 27.23
CA CYS A 40 47.80 -36.45 26.31
C CYS A 40 47.56 -36.00 24.84
N SER A 41 48.66 -35.53 24.23
CA SER A 41 49.16 -35.79 22.85
C SER A 41 48.33 -35.47 21.59
N TRP A 42 48.79 -34.45 20.87
CA TRP A 42 48.78 -34.44 19.40
C TRP A 42 49.87 -35.37 18.86
N THR A 43 49.54 -36.19 17.86
CA THR A 43 50.52 -36.86 16.99
C THR A 43 50.14 -36.66 15.53
N SER A 44 51.15 -36.34 14.72
CA SER A 44 51.02 -36.05 13.30
C SER A 44 50.48 -37.25 12.51
N MET A 45 49.50 -37.01 11.63
CA MET A 45 49.33 -37.81 10.42
C MET A 45 49.39 -36.90 9.18
N THR A 46 50.55 -36.92 8.55
CA THR A 46 50.73 -36.50 7.17
C THR A 46 49.91 -37.43 6.26
N VAL A 47 48.77 -36.96 5.76
CA VAL A 47 48.02 -37.64 4.69
C VAL A 47 48.06 -36.77 3.43
N LEU A 48 48.79 -37.30 2.45
CA LEU A 48 48.88 -36.93 1.03
C LEU A 48 47.96 -35.77 0.56
N ALA A 49 48.58 -34.62 0.30
CA ALA A 49 48.07 -33.70 -0.71
C ALA A 49 48.11 -34.40 -2.08
N LYS A 50 46.97 -34.92 -2.54
CA LYS A 50 46.85 -35.49 -3.90
C LYS A 50 47.02 -34.36 -4.91
N THR A 51 48.07 -34.46 -5.72
CA THR A 51 48.31 -33.56 -6.85
C THR A 51 47.20 -33.71 -7.91
N PRO A 52 46.88 -32.65 -8.68
CA PRO A 52 45.87 -32.72 -9.74
C PRO A 52 46.18 -33.79 -10.80
N LEU A 53 47.45 -34.15 -10.96
CA LEU A 53 47.92 -35.22 -11.86
C LEU A 53 47.33 -36.60 -11.51
N ALA A 54 47.11 -36.91 -10.23
CA ALA A 54 46.56 -38.20 -9.81
C ALA A 54 45.04 -38.32 -10.07
N ILE A 55 44.32 -37.20 -10.07
CA ILE A 55 42.90 -37.16 -10.43
C ILE A 55 42.77 -37.26 -11.97
N ALA A 56 43.61 -36.53 -12.72
CA ALA A 56 43.67 -36.65 -14.18
C ALA A 56 43.99 -38.09 -14.64
N LEU A 57 44.89 -38.80 -13.95
CA LEU A 57 45.18 -40.21 -14.25
C LEU A 57 44.00 -41.13 -13.96
N LEU A 58 43.27 -40.93 -12.85
CA LEU A 58 42.10 -41.75 -12.52
C LEU A 58 40.94 -41.52 -13.49
N VAL A 59 40.67 -40.26 -13.86
CA VAL A 59 39.65 -39.91 -14.85
C VAL A 59 40.00 -40.52 -16.21
N GLY A 60 41.23 -40.38 -16.69
CA GLY A 60 41.67 -40.99 -17.95
C GLY A 60 41.61 -42.52 -17.97
N LEU A 61 41.79 -43.19 -16.81
CA LEU A 61 41.66 -44.64 -16.69
C LEU A 61 40.20 -45.12 -16.70
N THR A 62 39.26 -44.35 -16.17
CA THR A 62 37.82 -44.63 -16.33
C THR A 62 37.34 -44.35 -17.75
N ASP A 63 37.92 -43.34 -18.39
CA ASP A 63 37.52 -42.89 -19.73
C ASP A 63 37.91 -43.87 -20.84
N LEU A 64 39.14 -44.39 -20.78
CA LEU A 64 39.61 -45.48 -21.65
C LEU A 64 38.77 -46.75 -21.49
N ARG A 65 38.37 -47.09 -20.25
CA ARG A 65 37.45 -48.22 -20.01
C ARG A 65 36.07 -47.99 -20.61
N GLY A 66 35.51 -46.79 -20.46
CA GLY A 66 34.21 -46.45 -21.05
C GLY A 66 34.21 -46.57 -22.57
N ALA A 67 35.31 -46.20 -23.24
CA ALA A 67 35.48 -46.35 -24.68
C ALA A 67 35.71 -47.80 -25.12
N GLU A 68 36.48 -48.59 -24.37
CA GLU A 68 36.62 -50.04 -24.62
C GLU A 68 35.28 -50.78 -24.45
N GLU A 69 34.55 -50.50 -23.37
CA GLU A 69 33.21 -51.06 -23.09
C GLU A 69 32.18 -50.61 -24.14
N TYR A 70 32.28 -49.38 -24.65
CA TYR A 70 31.43 -48.93 -25.75
C TYR A 70 31.59 -49.80 -27.00
N GLY A 71 32.83 -49.98 -27.44
CA GLY A 71 33.14 -50.76 -28.65
C GLY A 71 32.87 -52.26 -28.50
N ALA A 72 33.11 -52.82 -27.31
CA ALA A 72 33.00 -54.26 -27.05
C ALA A 72 31.58 -54.72 -26.68
N ASP A 73 30.87 -53.95 -25.84
CA ASP A 73 29.62 -54.39 -25.20
C ASP A 73 28.39 -53.58 -25.65
N ILE A 74 28.51 -52.26 -25.86
CA ILE A 74 27.33 -51.40 -26.08
C ILE A 74 26.99 -51.25 -27.57
N ARG A 75 27.99 -50.95 -28.40
CA ARG A 75 27.81 -50.75 -29.83
C ARG A 75 27.23 -51.99 -30.55
N PRO A 76 27.64 -53.23 -30.26
CA PRO A 76 27.02 -54.42 -30.84
C PRO A 76 25.53 -54.55 -30.50
N LEU A 77 25.13 -54.18 -29.27
CA LEU A 77 23.72 -54.17 -28.87
C LEU A 77 22.93 -53.10 -29.66
N LEU A 78 23.49 -51.91 -29.87
CA LEU A 78 22.85 -50.90 -30.73
C LEU A 78 22.75 -51.34 -32.19
N GLU A 79 23.76 -52.00 -32.73
CA GLU A 79 23.76 -52.57 -34.09
C GLU A 79 22.66 -53.65 -34.23
N GLN A 80 22.53 -54.54 -33.23
CA GLN A 80 21.54 -55.61 -33.19
C GLN A 80 20.09 -55.12 -33.01
N TYR A 81 19.87 -54.17 -32.09
CA TYR A 81 18.52 -53.81 -31.63
C TYR A 81 18.00 -52.48 -32.21
N CYS A 82 18.86 -51.52 -32.52
CA CYS A 82 18.45 -50.14 -32.84
C CYS A 82 18.74 -49.72 -34.29
N GLN A 83 19.91 -50.04 -34.84
CA GLN A 83 20.38 -49.48 -36.12
C GLN A 83 19.59 -49.96 -37.35
N LYS A 84 18.84 -51.06 -37.27
CA LYS A 84 17.88 -51.46 -38.32
C LYS A 84 16.89 -50.34 -38.65
N CYS A 85 16.49 -49.55 -37.65
CA CYS A 85 15.57 -48.40 -37.76
C CYS A 85 16.30 -47.04 -37.68
N HIS A 86 17.36 -46.95 -36.87
CA HIS A 86 18.08 -45.71 -36.56
C HIS A 86 19.51 -45.71 -37.12
N SER A 87 19.67 -46.11 -38.38
CA SER A 87 20.92 -46.01 -39.14
C SER A 87 20.92 -44.77 -40.04
N THR A 88 22.09 -44.47 -40.61
CA THR A 88 22.30 -43.38 -41.58
C THR A 88 21.37 -43.46 -42.80
N VAL A 89 20.89 -44.66 -43.13
CA VAL A 89 19.97 -44.92 -44.24
C VAL A 89 18.49 -44.81 -43.82
N THR A 90 18.09 -45.46 -42.72
CA THR A 90 16.66 -45.59 -42.37
C THR A 90 16.10 -44.40 -41.58
N ARG A 91 16.93 -43.77 -40.73
CA ARG A 91 16.64 -42.55 -39.93
C ARG A 91 15.20 -42.39 -39.42
N ARG A 92 14.59 -43.44 -38.86
CA ARG A 92 13.24 -43.32 -38.26
C ARG A 92 13.28 -42.32 -37.10
N GLY A 93 12.30 -41.43 -37.05
CA GLY A 93 12.19 -40.39 -36.02
C GLY A 93 13.32 -39.35 -36.06
N ASP A 94 13.91 -39.12 -37.24
CA ASP A 94 15.07 -38.23 -37.45
C ASP A 94 16.30 -38.59 -36.61
N LEU A 95 16.38 -39.84 -36.13
CA LEU A 95 17.45 -40.34 -35.29
C LEU A 95 18.40 -41.26 -36.08
N ASP A 96 19.68 -40.90 -36.04
CA ASP A 96 20.81 -41.65 -36.58
C ASP A 96 21.74 -42.03 -35.41
N LEU A 97 21.75 -43.30 -35.05
CA LEU A 97 22.63 -43.89 -34.03
C LEU A 97 23.90 -44.51 -34.63
N GLN A 98 23.92 -44.75 -35.94
CA GLN A 98 25.08 -45.32 -36.62
C GLN A 98 26.23 -44.31 -36.76
N ARG A 99 25.93 -43.01 -36.72
CA ARG A 99 26.94 -41.94 -36.69
C ARG A 99 27.79 -41.91 -35.41
N PHE A 100 27.39 -42.60 -34.35
CA PHE A 100 28.20 -42.75 -33.13
C PHE A 100 29.12 -43.95 -33.34
N ALA A 101 30.26 -43.73 -33.99
CA ALA A 101 31.24 -44.77 -34.24
C ALA A 101 32.09 -45.05 -32.99
N ASP A 102 32.39 -44.00 -32.23
CA ASP A 102 33.10 -44.06 -30.95
C ASP A 102 32.49 -43.09 -29.90
N VAL A 103 33.16 -42.93 -28.75
CA VAL A 103 32.69 -42.11 -27.63
C VAL A 103 32.85 -40.60 -27.89
N GLU A 104 33.73 -40.16 -28.78
CA GLU A 104 33.88 -38.74 -29.10
C GLU A 104 32.66 -38.22 -29.85
N ASP A 105 32.16 -38.99 -30.83
CA ASP A 105 30.89 -38.69 -31.52
C ASP A 105 29.73 -38.52 -30.51
N ILE A 106 29.75 -39.31 -29.43
CA ILE A 106 28.74 -39.29 -28.37
C ILE A 106 28.85 -38.01 -27.52
N ARG A 107 30.07 -37.57 -27.20
CA ARG A 107 30.32 -36.32 -26.45
C ARG A 107 29.85 -35.08 -27.19
N GLU A 108 29.85 -35.10 -28.52
CA GLU A 108 29.29 -34.01 -29.33
C GLU A 108 27.76 -33.90 -29.23
N ASP A 109 27.04 -35.01 -28.96
CA ASP A 109 25.57 -35.03 -28.85
C ASP A 109 25.04 -35.95 -27.72
N LEU A 110 25.45 -35.64 -26.49
CA LEU A 110 24.89 -36.24 -25.26
C LEU A 110 23.38 -35.98 -25.10
N GLY A 111 22.80 -35.07 -25.90
CA GLY A 111 21.36 -34.81 -25.95
C GLY A 111 20.58 -35.99 -26.51
N VAL A 112 21.08 -36.64 -27.56
CA VAL A 112 20.50 -37.88 -28.11
C VAL A 112 20.58 -39.03 -27.09
N TRP A 113 21.69 -39.16 -26.38
CA TRP A 113 21.89 -40.25 -25.43
C TRP A 113 21.02 -40.18 -24.18
N ARG A 114 20.72 -38.97 -23.68
CA ARG A 114 19.69 -38.80 -22.64
C ARG A 114 18.30 -39.25 -23.09
N LYS A 115 17.93 -39.01 -24.36
CA LYS A 115 16.67 -39.50 -24.94
C LYS A 115 16.68 -41.02 -25.11
N LEU A 116 17.81 -41.60 -25.54
CA LEU A 116 17.99 -43.04 -25.67
C LEU A 116 17.80 -43.75 -24.32
N ILE A 117 18.39 -43.22 -23.24
CA ILE A 117 18.19 -43.74 -21.87
C ILE A 117 16.69 -43.77 -21.53
N ALA A 118 15.98 -42.65 -21.67
CA ALA A 118 14.54 -42.58 -21.36
C ALA A 118 13.72 -43.60 -22.19
N MET A 119 13.93 -43.66 -23.51
CA MET A 119 13.23 -44.58 -24.41
C MET A 119 13.49 -46.07 -24.09
N LEU A 120 14.67 -46.41 -23.55
CA LEU A 120 15.00 -47.75 -23.08
C LEU A 120 14.39 -48.05 -21.70
N GLU A 121 14.48 -47.11 -20.74
CA GLU A 121 13.93 -47.26 -19.39
C GLU A 121 12.40 -47.39 -19.41
N ASP A 122 11.71 -46.57 -20.22
CA ASP A 122 10.26 -46.68 -20.43
C ASP A 122 9.85 -47.89 -21.28
N GLY A 123 10.80 -48.52 -21.97
CA GLY A 123 10.61 -49.73 -22.77
C GLY A 123 9.97 -49.52 -24.15
N GLU A 124 9.89 -48.27 -24.62
CA GLU A 124 9.30 -47.92 -25.92
C GLU A 124 10.16 -48.36 -27.12
N MET A 125 11.48 -48.51 -26.90
CA MET A 125 12.43 -48.90 -27.93
C MET A 125 13.24 -50.14 -27.51
N PRO A 126 13.47 -51.10 -28.43
CA PRO A 126 12.85 -51.22 -29.76
C PRO A 126 11.32 -51.45 -29.69
N PRO A 127 10.55 -51.20 -30.76
CA PRO A 127 9.12 -51.51 -30.78
C PRO A 127 8.87 -53.03 -30.67
N GLU A 128 7.72 -53.44 -30.13
CA GLU A 128 7.37 -54.85 -29.85
C GLU A 128 7.57 -55.82 -31.04
N ASP A 129 7.28 -55.38 -32.26
CA ASP A 129 7.50 -56.14 -33.52
C ASP A 129 8.99 -56.40 -33.87
N ASN A 130 9.94 -55.91 -33.06
CA ASN A 130 11.39 -56.02 -33.31
C ASN A 130 12.08 -56.80 -32.19
N PRO A 131 13.28 -57.37 -32.45
CA PRO A 131 14.08 -58.02 -31.42
C PRO A 131 14.24 -57.10 -30.20
N GLN A 132 14.02 -57.65 -29.01
CA GLN A 132 14.14 -56.93 -27.75
C GLN A 132 15.47 -57.28 -27.06
N PRO A 133 16.18 -56.31 -26.46
CA PRO A 133 17.24 -56.60 -25.51
C PRO A 133 16.63 -57.26 -24.26
N SER A 134 17.36 -58.20 -23.66
CA SER A 134 17.01 -58.70 -22.33
C SER A 134 17.13 -57.58 -21.29
N MET A 135 16.52 -57.76 -20.11
CA MET A 135 16.59 -56.77 -19.03
C MET A 135 18.05 -56.44 -18.67
N ALA A 136 18.93 -57.43 -18.64
CA ALA A 136 20.35 -57.23 -18.33
C ALA A 136 21.11 -56.44 -19.41
N GLU A 137 20.80 -56.66 -20.69
CA GLU A 137 21.39 -55.89 -21.81
C GLU A 137 20.85 -54.45 -21.83
N ARG A 138 19.55 -54.27 -21.60
CA ARG A 138 18.91 -52.95 -21.49
C ARG A 138 19.51 -52.14 -20.34
N THR A 139 19.59 -52.73 -19.14
CA THR A 139 20.26 -52.12 -17.98
C THR A 139 21.71 -51.79 -18.29
N ARG A 140 22.47 -52.66 -18.98
CA ARG A 140 23.86 -52.37 -19.37
C ARG A 140 23.98 -51.13 -20.27
N ILE A 141 23.13 -50.99 -21.29
CA ILE A 141 23.15 -49.80 -22.17
C ILE A 141 22.81 -48.53 -21.38
N VAL A 142 21.78 -48.59 -20.53
CA VAL A 142 21.33 -47.47 -19.70
C VAL A 142 22.39 -47.05 -18.69
N ASP A 143 22.95 -48.01 -17.93
CA ASP A 143 23.95 -47.75 -16.89
C ASP A 143 25.26 -47.23 -17.49
N TRP A 144 25.72 -47.79 -18.62
CA TRP A 144 26.91 -47.29 -19.32
C TRP A 144 26.68 -45.86 -19.83
N ALA A 145 25.55 -45.59 -20.49
CA ALA A 145 25.26 -44.26 -21.03
C ALA A 145 25.10 -43.22 -19.91
N ARG A 146 24.47 -43.61 -18.79
CA ARG A 146 24.34 -42.80 -17.57
C ARG A 146 25.71 -42.55 -16.93
N ALA A 147 26.58 -43.57 -16.86
CA ALA A 147 27.94 -43.42 -16.35
C ALA A 147 28.79 -42.49 -17.22
N LEU A 148 28.67 -42.56 -18.55
CA LEU A 148 29.33 -41.63 -19.46
C LEU A 148 28.82 -40.20 -19.26
N ILE A 149 27.49 -39.99 -19.23
CA ILE A 149 26.91 -38.65 -19.00
C ILE A 149 27.33 -38.09 -17.64
N VAL A 150 27.41 -38.91 -16.59
CA VAL A 150 27.91 -38.51 -15.27
C VAL A 150 29.42 -38.22 -15.31
N SER A 151 30.23 -38.98 -16.03
CA SER A 151 31.65 -38.71 -16.25
C SER A 151 31.86 -37.37 -16.95
N GLU A 152 31.13 -37.13 -18.04
CA GLU A 152 31.14 -35.86 -18.78
C GLU A 152 30.65 -34.69 -17.92
N ALA A 153 29.58 -34.88 -17.13
CA ALA A 153 29.12 -33.88 -16.19
C ALA A 153 30.15 -33.57 -15.10
N GLN A 154 30.92 -34.58 -14.63
CA GLN A 154 32.01 -34.38 -13.68
C GLN A 154 33.22 -33.67 -14.31
N ALA A 155 33.63 -34.06 -15.52
CA ALA A 155 34.68 -33.38 -16.29
C ALA A 155 34.33 -31.90 -16.55
N ASN A 156 33.05 -31.63 -16.83
CA ASN A 156 32.51 -30.29 -17.08
C ASN A 156 31.92 -29.61 -15.82
N SER A 157 32.07 -30.17 -14.60
CA SER A 157 31.43 -29.69 -13.36
C SER A 157 31.89 -28.29 -12.88
N GLY A 158 32.87 -27.70 -13.56
CA GLY A 158 33.28 -26.31 -13.37
C GLY A 158 32.58 -25.30 -14.26
N ASP A 159 31.82 -25.74 -15.27
CA ASP A 159 31.27 -24.91 -16.33
C ASP A 159 29.89 -24.32 -15.96
N PRO A 160 29.74 -22.97 -15.92
CA PRO A 160 28.46 -22.31 -15.59
C PRO A 160 27.33 -22.46 -16.63
N GLY A 161 27.62 -22.97 -17.83
CA GLY A 161 26.67 -22.99 -18.95
C GLY A 161 26.67 -21.71 -19.79
N ARG A 162 25.95 -21.73 -20.93
CA ARG A 162 25.87 -20.57 -21.83
C ARG A 162 25.10 -19.42 -21.18
N VAL A 163 25.57 -18.19 -21.40
CA VAL A 163 24.81 -16.96 -21.07
C VAL A 163 23.88 -16.66 -22.24
N VAL A 164 22.58 -16.87 -22.06
CA VAL A 164 21.56 -16.58 -23.08
C VAL A 164 21.11 -15.13 -22.96
N LEU A 165 21.14 -14.37 -24.06
CA LEU A 165 20.59 -13.01 -24.09
C LEU A 165 19.08 -13.05 -23.89
N ARG A 166 18.63 -12.52 -22.75
CA ARG A 166 17.23 -12.57 -22.31
C ARG A 166 16.63 -11.17 -22.18
N ARG A 167 15.51 -10.93 -22.89
CA ARG A 167 14.64 -9.79 -22.55
C ARG A 167 13.90 -10.07 -21.24
N LEU A 168 13.27 -9.06 -20.66
CA LEU A 168 12.27 -9.28 -19.63
C LEU A 168 11.08 -10.02 -20.26
N SER A 169 10.60 -11.07 -19.60
CA SER A 169 9.26 -11.61 -19.87
C SER A 169 8.20 -10.55 -19.52
N ASN A 170 6.98 -10.70 -20.02
CA ASN A 170 5.85 -9.79 -19.80
C ASN A 170 5.62 -9.57 -18.29
N ALA A 171 5.62 -10.64 -17.51
CA ALA A 171 5.53 -10.58 -16.05
C ALA A 171 6.70 -9.82 -15.41
N GLN A 172 7.93 -10.09 -15.84
CA GLN A 172 9.12 -9.40 -15.34
C GLN A 172 9.13 -7.92 -15.71
N TYR A 173 8.63 -7.56 -16.88
CA TYR A 173 8.47 -6.18 -17.35
C TYR A 173 7.45 -5.44 -16.48
N ASP A 174 6.26 -6.00 -16.27
CA ASP A 174 5.20 -5.40 -15.46
C ASP A 174 5.63 -5.23 -13.99
N ASN A 175 6.23 -6.26 -13.40
CA ASN A 175 6.78 -6.19 -12.04
C ASN A 175 7.87 -5.12 -11.92
N THR A 176 8.79 -5.04 -12.90
CA THR A 176 9.85 -4.02 -12.90
C THR A 176 9.27 -2.61 -13.05
N VAL A 177 8.27 -2.41 -13.90
CA VAL A 177 7.57 -1.12 -14.05
C VAL A 177 6.81 -0.76 -12.77
N ARG A 178 6.16 -1.74 -12.11
CA ARG A 178 5.49 -1.56 -10.83
C ARG A 178 6.46 -1.10 -9.74
N ASP A 179 7.62 -1.76 -9.61
CA ASP A 179 8.63 -1.36 -8.61
C ASP A 179 9.34 -0.05 -8.96
N LEU A 180 9.50 0.28 -10.25
CA LEU A 180 10.07 1.56 -10.68
C LEU A 180 9.15 2.74 -10.33
N THR A 181 7.84 2.59 -10.57
CA THR A 181 6.84 3.66 -10.49
C THR A 181 6.02 3.68 -9.19
N GLY A 182 5.96 2.56 -8.48
CA GLY A 182 5.00 2.35 -7.37
C GLY A 182 3.54 2.22 -7.83
N CYS A 183 3.29 2.03 -9.14
CA CYS A 183 1.96 1.98 -9.73
C CYS A 183 1.76 0.68 -10.51
N ASP A 184 0.61 0.03 -10.34
CA ASP A 184 0.23 -1.12 -11.15
C ASP A 184 -0.40 -0.62 -12.46
N LEU A 185 0.38 -0.65 -13.56
CA LEU A 185 0.03 0.02 -14.82
C LEU A 185 -0.35 -0.94 -15.96
N ASP A 186 -0.19 -2.25 -15.73
CA ASP A 186 -0.43 -3.33 -16.69
C ASP A 186 -0.03 -2.96 -18.14
N PRO A 187 1.27 -2.69 -18.40
CA PRO A 187 1.73 -2.32 -19.74
C PRO A 187 1.85 -3.52 -20.70
N SER A 188 2.06 -4.75 -20.21
CA SER A 188 2.21 -5.92 -21.09
C SER A 188 0.91 -6.52 -21.64
N ARG A 189 -0.27 -6.07 -21.19
CA ARG A 189 -1.60 -6.59 -21.61
C ARG A 189 -1.82 -6.73 -23.11
N GLU A 190 -1.21 -5.89 -23.93
CA GLU A 190 -1.31 -5.93 -25.40
C GLU A 190 -0.11 -6.60 -26.09
N PHE A 191 0.83 -7.16 -25.33
CA PHE A 191 2.00 -7.84 -25.88
C PHE A 191 1.59 -9.25 -26.29
N PRO A 192 2.25 -9.86 -27.31
CA PRO A 192 2.16 -11.29 -27.53
C PRO A 192 2.50 -12.06 -26.25
N ALA A 193 1.83 -13.19 -26.03
CA ALA A 193 2.19 -14.10 -24.95
C ALA A 193 3.64 -14.59 -25.13
N ASP A 194 4.37 -14.70 -24.02
CA ASP A 194 5.71 -15.29 -24.03
C ASP A 194 5.60 -16.81 -24.23
N GLY A 195 6.46 -17.37 -25.07
CA GLY A 195 6.65 -18.81 -25.14
C GLY A 195 7.31 -19.33 -23.86
N ALA A 196 7.04 -20.58 -23.51
CA ALA A 196 7.81 -21.33 -22.51
C ALA A 196 8.91 -22.14 -23.21
N ALA A 197 10.09 -22.20 -22.62
CA ALA A 197 11.20 -23.05 -23.09
C ALA A 197 11.97 -23.67 -21.91
N GLY A 198 12.99 -24.47 -22.25
CA GLY A 198 13.80 -25.21 -21.29
C GLY A 198 12.92 -26.10 -20.42
N GLU A 199 12.92 -25.84 -19.13
CA GLU A 199 12.16 -26.62 -18.15
C GLU A 199 10.66 -26.25 -18.06
N GLY A 200 10.17 -25.38 -18.95
CA GLY A 200 8.75 -25.04 -19.09
C GLY A 200 8.36 -23.65 -18.59
N PHE A 201 9.30 -22.69 -18.58
CA PHE A 201 9.09 -21.35 -18.01
C PHE A 201 9.17 -20.24 -19.06
N THR A 202 8.37 -19.19 -18.88
CA THR A 202 8.36 -17.99 -19.74
C THR A 202 9.53 -17.03 -19.49
N ASN A 203 10.38 -17.31 -18.48
CA ASN A 203 11.60 -16.55 -18.23
C ASN A 203 12.86 -17.15 -18.93
N ALA A 204 12.69 -18.25 -19.66
CA ALA A 204 13.74 -18.94 -20.41
C ALA A 204 14.16 -18.12 -21.64
N GLY A 205 15.44 -17.76 -21.74
CA GLY A 205 15.96 -16.88 -22.78
C GLY A 205 15.72 -17.38 -24.21
N GLU A 206 15.65 -18.69 -24.40
CA GLU A 206 15.49 -19.35 -25.70
C GLU A 206 14.11 -19.09 -26.34
N ALA A 207 13.06 -18.86 -25.54
CA ALA A 207 11.73 -18.48 -26.03
C ALA A 207 11.53 -16.97 -26.19
N LEU A 208 12.40 -16.15 -25.60
CA LEU A 208 12.20 -14.71 -25.44
C LEU A 208 12.67 -13.89 -26.65
N VAL A 209 12.19 -14.29 -27.83
CA VAL A 209 12.46 -13.62 -29.11
C VAL A 209 11.88 -12.20 -29.13
N MET A 210 12.54 -11.30 -29.87
CA MET A 210 12.08 -9.94 -30.13
C MET A 210 11.54 -9.85 -31.56
N SER A 211 10.23 -9.62 -31.72
CA SER A 211 9.61 -9.37 -33.02
C SER A 211 9.47 -7.87 -33.30
N PRO A 212 9.37 -7.42 -34.58
CA PRO A 212 9.15 -6.01 -34.91
C PRO A 212 7.90 -5.43 -34.22
N GLY A 213 6.79 -6.16 -34.20
CA GLY A 213 5.55 -5.74 -33.53
C GLY A 213 5.70 -5.61 -32.01
N LEU A 214 6.55 -6.42 -31.37
CA LEU A 214 6.83 -6.29 -29.93
C LEU A 214 7.61 -5.00 -29.62
N ILE A 215 8.51 -4.56 -30.51
CA ILE A 215 9.24 -3.28 -30.36
C ILE A 215 8.25 -2.10 -30.39
N GLU A 216 7.27 -2.13 -31.31
CA GLU A 216 6.21 -1.11 -31.35
C GLU A 216 5.37 -1.09 -30.06
N LYS A 217 5.02 -2.28 -29.54
CA LYS A 217 4.31 -2.42 -28.26
C LYS A 217 5.15 -1.91 -27.07
N TYR A 218 6.45 -2.16 -27.00
CA TYR A 218 7.32 -1.56 -25.99
C TYR A 218 7.37 -0.03 -26.09
N PHE A 219 7.40 0.55 -27.30
CA PHE A 219 7.37 2.01 -27.47
C PHE A 219 6.01 2.62 -27.09
N ALA A 220 4.90 1.95 -27.39
CA ALA A 220 3.56 2.33 -26.95
C ALA A 220 3.44 2.25 -25.41
N ALA A 221 3.91 1.16 -24.79
CA ALA A 221 3.97 0.99 -23.34
C ALA A 221 4.83 2.06 -22.67
N ALA A 222 6.04 2.33 -23.17
CA ALA A 222 6.92 3.38 -22.66
C ALA A 222 6.25 4.77 -22.72
N LYS A 223 5.51 5.08 -23.81
CA LYS A 223 4.69 6.30 -23.92
C LYS A 223 3.54 6.33 -22.92
N LYS A 224 2.85 5.21 -22.69
CA LYS A 224 1.80 5.07 -21.66
C LYS A 224 2.39 5.36 -20.28
N ILE A 225 3.45 4.66 -19.89
CA ILE A 225 4.14 4.79 -18.60
C ILE A 225 4.65 6.22 -18.37
N SER A 226 5.26 6.88 -19.37
CA SER A 226 5.78 8.24 -19.19
C SER A 226 4.69 9.29 -18.91
N ARG A 227 3.44 9.07 -19.37
CA ARG A 227 2.30 9.94 -19.03
C ARG A 227 1.91 9.88 -17.55
N HIS A 228 2.25 8.80 -16.84
CA HIS A 228 2.01 8.66 -15.40
C HIS A 228 3.02 9.45 -14.54
N ALA A 229 4.09 10.01 -15.14
CA ALA A 229 5.07 10.82 -14.42
C ALA A 229 4.51 12.20 -14.03
N VAL A 230 4.59 12.51 -12.75
CA VAL A 230 4.18 13.77 -12.11
C VAL A 230 5.43 14.52 -11.65
N LEU A 231 5.67 15.70 -12.23
CA LEU A 231 6.75 16.60 -11.83
C LEU A 231 6.38 17.32 -10.53
N LEU A 232 7.34 17.43 -9.61
CA LEU A 232 7.21 18.02 -8.27
C LEU A 232 8.36 19.01 -8.03
N PRO A 233 8.24 19.98 -7.09
CA PRO A 233 9.30 20.98 -6.84
C PRO A 233 10.70 20.41 -6.61
N ASP A 234 10.77 19.20 -6.05
CA ASP A 234 11.99 18.54 -5.60
C ASP A 234 12.31 17.23 -6.36
N GLY A 235 11.58 16.89 -7.44
CA GLY A 235 11.82 15.66 -8.21
C GLY A 235 10.61 15.14 -8.98
N ILE A 236 10.51 13.81 -9.12
CA ILE A 236 9.45 13.14 -9.89
C ILE A 236 8.82 12.02 -9.04
N ARG A 237 7.49 11.90 -9.10
CA ARG A 237 6.76 10.69 -8.67
C ARG A 237 5.93 10.16 -9.83
N PHE A 238 5.35 8.99 -9.68
CA PHE A 238 4.30 8.52 -10.60
C PHE A 238 2.93 8.57 -9.93
N SER A 239 1.88 8.43 -10.72
CA SER A 239 0.48 8.30 -10.30
C SER A 239 -0.24 7.31 -11.20
N LYS A 240 -1.24 6.59 -10.69
CA LYS A 240 -2.09 5.72 -11.54
C LYS A 240 -2.92 6.52 -12.57
N TYR A 241 -2.99 7.84 -12.43
CA TYR A 241 -3.66 8.75 -13.35
C TYR A 241 -2.66 9.45 -14.28
N THR A 242 -3.15 10.00 -15.40
CA THR A 242 -2.33 10.66 -16.43
C THR A 242 -2.66 12.14 -16.65
N THR A 243 -3.66 12.70 -15.94
CA THR A 243 -4.07 14.10 -16.10
C THR A 243 -3.68 14.97 -14.91
N ARG A 244 -3.42 16.26 -15.19
CA ARG A 244 -3.10 17.26 -14.15
C ARG A 244 -4.28 17.50 -13.19
N GLN A 245 -5.51 17.28 -13.64
CA GLN A 245 -6.71 17.36 -12.81
C GLN A 245 -6.74 16.23 -11.78
N ASP A 246 -6.52 14.99 -12.21
CA ASP A 246 -6.47 13.83 -11.31
C ASP A 246 -5.33 13.96 -10.29
N TRP A 247 -4.13 14.39 -10.72
CA TRP A 247 -3.00 14.61 -9.81
C TRP A 247 -3.27 15.72 -8.79
N THR A 248 -4.06 16.73 -9.17
CA THR A 248 -4.52 17.80 -8.27
C THR A 248 -5.51 17.24 -7.24
N ALA A 249 -6.48 16.44 -7.67
CA ALA A 249 -7.40 15.74 -6.77
C ALA A 249 -6.67 14.77 -5.83
N GLU A 250 -5.66 14.05 -6.32
CA GLU A 250 -4.79 13.17 -5.53
C GLU A 250 -4.03 13.96 -4.45
N ALA A 251 -3.49 15.14 -4.78
CA ALA A 251 -2.80 16.03 -3.84
C ALA A 251 -3.76 16.63 -2.79
N LEU A 252 -4.95 17.09 -3.21
CA LEU A 252 -6.02 17.53 -2.31
C LEU A 252 -6.41 16.42 -1.32
N GLN A 253 -6.59 15.20 -1.81
CA GLN A 253 -6.96 14.07 -0.95
C GLN A 253 -5.86 13.75 0.06
N LYS A 254 -4.57 13.87 -0.29
CA LYS A 254 -3.47 13.70 0.68
C LYS A 254 -3.53 14.73 1.81
N ILE A 255 -3.81 16.00 1.51
CA ILE A 255 -3.96 17.05 2.53
C ILE A 255 -5.20 16.80 3.40
N ARG A 256 -6.35 16.44 2.80
CA ARG A 256 -7.58 16.09 3.54
C ARG A 256 -7.36 14.88 4.46
N THR A 257 -6.69 13.84 3.97
CA THR A 257 -6.31 12.66 4.77
C THR A 257 -5.35 13.06 5.89
N PHE A 258 -4.37 13.94 5.64
CA PHE A 258 -3.47 14.46 6.67
C PHE A 258 -4.24 15.20 7.77
N TYR A 259 -5.13 16.15 7.43
CA TYR A 259 -5.98 16.84 8.41
C TYR A 259 -6.85 15.87 9.22
N GLY A 260 -7.37 14.82 8.58
CA GLY A 260 -8.16 13.77 9.25
C GLY A 260 -7.37 12.91 10.25
N ARG A 261 -6.03 12.96 10.26
CA ARG A 261 -5.20 12.32 11.30
C ARG A 261 -5.26 13.06 12.64
N HIS A 262 -5.57 14.37 12.62
CA HIS A 262 -5.41 15.27 13.76
C HIS A 262 -6.70 16.01 14.17
N THR A 263 -7.75 15.93 13.34
CA THR A 263 -8.98 16.72 13.52
C THR A 263 -10.22 15.89 13.22
N GLU A 264 -11.32 16.18 13.91
CA GLU A 264 -12.66 15.71 13.52
C GLU A 264 -13.20 16.57 12.37
N ARG A 265 -13.66 15.95 11.29
CA ARG A 265 -14.38 16.67 10.24
C ARG A 265 -15.77 17.07 10.76
N LYS A 266 -16.04 18.37 10.77
CA LYS A 266 -17.35 18.95 11.02
C LYS A 266 -17.83 19.69 9.77
N ARG A 267 -19.13 19.89 9.68
CA ARG A 267 -19.78 20.71 8.66
C ARG A 267 -20.64 21.77 9.35
N ARG A 268 -20.69 22.96 8.77
CA ARG A 268 -21.70 23.99 9.07
C ARG A 268 -22.45 24.33 7.79
N GLU A 269 -23.78 24.37 7.87
CA GLU A 269 -24.67 24.66 6.74
C GLU A 269 -25.53 25.90 7.06
N TRP A 270 -25.96 26.66 6.06
CA TRP A 270 -26.88 27.80 6.19
C TRP A 270 -27.57 28.12 4.86
N MET A 271 -28.63 28.92 4.91
CA MET A 271 -29.39 29.36 3.74
C MET A 271 -29.09 30.81 3.38
N TYR A 272 -29.04 31.12 2.07
CA TYR A 272 -29.10 32.49 1.56
C TYR A 272 -30.21 32.58 0.52
N GLY A 273 -31.38 33.09 0.94
CA GLY A 273 -32.63 32.85 0.20
C GLY A 273 -32.98 31.36 0.23
N GLU A 274 -33.33 30.79 -0.92
CA GLU A 274 -33.61 29.36 -1.08
C GLU A 274 -32.36 28.51 -1.40
N ILE A 275 -31.16 29.11 -1.41
CA ILE A 275 -29.92 28.43 -1.80
C ILE A 275 -29.16 27.95 -0.55
N PRO A 276 -28.89 26.64 -0.41
CA PRO A 276 -28.10 26.08 0.68
C PRO A 276 -26.59 26.25 0.44
N PHE A 277 -25.87 26.63 1.50
CA PHE A 277 -24.42 26.72 1.55
C PHE A 277 -23.88 25.83 2.67
N ALA A 278 -22.69 25.26 2.45
CA ALA A 278 -22.03 24.39 3.43
C ALA A 278 -20.51 24.62 3.43
N VAL A 279 -19.88 24.53 4.61
CA VAL A 279 -18.41 24.46 4.74
C VAL A 279 -17.97 23.29 5.59
N ASP A 280 -16.98 22.55 5.09
CA ASP A 280 -16.33 21.46 5.81
C ASP A 280 -15.02 21.92 6.46
N PHE A 281 -14.83 21.59 7.74
CA PHE A 281 -13.67 22.00 8.52
C PHE A 281 -13.19 20.93 9.50
N GLY A 282 -11.95 21.09 10.00
CA GLY A 282 -11.33 20.23 11.01
C GLY A 282 -11.43 20.88 12.38
N GLN A 283 -11.97 20.15 13.36
CA GLN A 283 -12.15 20.60 14.74
C GLN A 283 -11.37 19.72 15.73
N ALA A 284 -10.99 20.31 16.86
CA ALA A 284 -10.37 19.57 17.96
C ALA A 284 -11.37 18.57 18.60
N PRO A 285 -10.97 17.32 18.90
CA PRO A 285 -11.68 16.44 19.83
C PRO A 285 -11.51 16.97 21.28
N LEU A 286 -12.02 18.18 21.53
CA LEU A 286 -11.69 18.99 22.70
C LEU A 286 -12.06 18.31 24.01
N GLU A 287 -13.13 17.51 24.02
CA GLU A 287 -13.55 16.76 25.20
C GLU A 287 -12.49 15.78 25.66
N GLU A 288 -11.84 15.05 24.75
CA GLU A 288 -10.77 14.12 25.13
C GLU A 288 -9.54 14.84 25.67
N TYR A 289 -9.22 16.04 25.15
CA TYR A 289 -8.17 16.88 25.72
C TYR A 289 -8.52 17.39 27.13
N ILE A 290 -9.72 17.94 27.33
CA ILE A 290 -10.18 18.42 28.65
C ILE A 290 -10.26 17.26 29.65
N ARG A 291 -10.82 16.11 29.24
CA ARG A 291 -10.89 14.89 30.04
C ARG A 291 -9.50 14.39 30.42
N ALA A 292 -8.51 14.49 29.52
CA ALA A 292 -7.12 14.17 29.81
C ALA A 292 -6.47 15.14 30.82
N THR A 293 -6.67 16.46 30.71
CA THR A 293 -6.15 17.41 31.71
C THR A 293 -6.78 17.21 33.08
N LEU A 294 -8.10 16.97 33.15
CA LEU A 294 -8.81 16.64 34.40
C LEU A 294 -8.30 15.32 35.01
N THR A 295 -8.06 14.30 34.19
CA THR A 295 -7.51 13.00 34.63
C THR A 295 -6.11 13.19 35.22
N TYR A 296 -5.24 13.95 34.55
CA TYR A 296 -3.88 14.24 35.03
C TYR A 296 -3.89 15.01 36.35
N ARG A 297 -4.74 16.04 36.49
CA ARG A 297 -4.87 16.81 37.73
C ARG A 297 -5.27 15.96 38.93
N GLN A 298 -6.11 14.94 38.74
CA GLN A 298 -6.51 14.03 39.83
C GLN A 298 -5.41 13.06 40.27
N HIS A 299 -4.39 12.84 39.45
CA HIS A 299 -3.33 11.84 39.68
C HIS A 299 -1.94 12.50 39.60
N SER A 300 -1.81 13.75 40.07
CA SER A 300 -0.56 14.52 40.01
C SER A 300 0.53 14.02 40.97
N ASP A 301 0.20 13.10 41.87
CA ASP A 301 1.16 12.40 42.72
C ASP A 301 1.94 11.35 41.90
N ALA A 302 3.11 10.92 42.41
CA ALA A 302 4.10 10.10 41.67
C ALA A 302 3.66 8.68 41.25
N SER A 303 2.38 8.33 41.41
CA SER A 303 1.75 7.06 41.02
C SER A 303 0.88 7.15 39.76
N GLY A 304 0.62 8.36 39.23
CA GLY A 304 -0.23 8.58 38.06
C GLY A 304 0.50 8.56 36.70
N PRO A 305 -0.23 8.32 35.59
CA PRO A 305 0.33 8.41 34.23
C PRO A 305 0.60 9.87 33.84
N GLY A 306 1.78 10.14 33.29
CA GLY A 306 2.17 11.49 32.86
C GLY A 306 1.36 12.01 31.66
N LEU A 307 1.34 13.34 31.44
CA LEU A 307 0.65 13.95 30.29
C LEU A 307 1.02 13.33 28.94
N ALA A 308 2.29 12.97 28.74
CA ALA A 308 2.73 12.31 27.50
C ALA A 308 2.16 10.89 27.33
N GLU A 309 2.00 10.14 28.44
CA GLU A 309 1.39 8.81 28.44
C GLU A 309 -0.12 8.91 28.20
N LEU A 310 -0.79 9.86 28.85
CA LEU A 310 -2.22 10.14 28.62
C LEU A 310 -2.49 10.56 27.17
N ALA A 311 -1.61 11.39 26.58
CA ALA A 311 -1.69 11.74 25.16
C ALA A 311 -1.58 10.52 24.25
N ALA A 312 -0.56 9.66 24.47
CA ALA A 312 -0.39 8.43 23.68
C ALA A 312 -1.58 7.47 23.84
N LYS A 313 -2.04 7.23 25.07
CA LYS A 313 -3.16 6.33 25.40
C LYS A 313 -4.48 6.77 24.77
N ARG A 314 -4.72 8.09 24.66
CA ARG A 314 -5.93 8.68 24.06
C ARG A 314 -5.75 9.11 22.59
N ARG A 315 -4.58 8.89 21.99
CA ARG A 315 -4.22 9.33 20.61
C ARG A 315 -4.38 10.84 20.39
N LEU A 316 -3.96 11.63 21.37
CA LEU A 316 -4.00 13.09 21.36
C LEU A 316 -2.62 13.68 21.04
N SER A 317 -2.58 14.91 20.52
CA SER A 317 -1.32 15.66 20.40
C SER A 317 -0.77 15.99 21.78
N LYS A 318 0.42 15.46 22.09
CA LYS A 318 1.17 15.76 23.31
C LYS A 318 1.38 17.28 23.46
N LYS A 319 1.83 17.93 22.38
CA LYS A 319 2.12 19.37 22.31
C LYS A 319 0.89 20.23 22.66
N TYR A 320 -0.28 19.87 22.14
CA TYR A 320 -1.51 20.60 22.45
C TYR A 320 -2.04 20.30 23.84
N LEU A 321 -1.95 19.04 24.30
CA LEU A 321 -2.35 18.68 25.67
C LEU A 321 -1.50 19.41 26.72
N GLN A 322 -0.18 19.55 26.48
CA GLN A 322 0.71 20.37 27.31
C GLN A 322 0.34 21.86 27.23
N THR A 323 0.04 22.38 26.04
CA THR A 323 -0.39 23.78 25.86
C THR A 323 -1.69 24.06 26.63
N LEU A 324 -2.71 23.20 26.51
CA LEU A 324 -3.97 23.30 27.25
C LEU A 324 -3.76 23.19 28.76
N TRP A 325 -2.88 22.30 29.22
CA TRP A 325 -2.50 22.21 30.62
C TRP A 325 -1.91 23.53 31.14
N SER A 326 -0.95 24.11 30.43
CA SER A 326 -0.35 25.41 30.78
C SER A 326 -1.36 26.57 30.75
N VAL A 327 -2.33 26.55 29.82
CA VAL A 327 -3.43 27.54 29.79
C VAL A 327 -4.35 27.37 31.01
N LEU A 328 -4.73 26.14 31.36
CA LEU A 328 -5.64 25.81 32.48
C LEU A 328 -4.98 25.89 33.86
N ASN A 329 -3.65 25.98 33.95
CA ASN A 329 -2.91 26.26 35.20
C ASN A 329 -2.41 27.71 35.31
N GLY A 330 -2.77 28.60 34.37
CA GLY A 330 -2.40 30.03 34.44
C GLY A 330 -0.95 30.35 34.06
N GLU A 331 -0.23 29.40 33.46
CA GLU A 331 1.10 29.63 32.90
C GLU A 331 1.02 30.45 31.60
N LEU A 332 0.06 30.10 30.73
CA LEU A 332 -0.24 30.77 29.46
C LEU A 332 -1.61 31.46 29.50
N GLY A 333 -1.77 32.54 28.73
CA GLY A 333 -3.03 33.30 28.69
C GLY A 333 -3.36 34.03 30.00
N ARG A 334 -2.35 34.64 30.63
CA ARG A 334 -2.52 35.51 31.81
C ARG A 334 -3.27 36.80 31.43
N ASN A 335 -3.88 37.46 32.42
CA ASN A 335 -4.65 38.70 32.26
C ASN A 335 -5.90 38.53 31.37
N SER A 336 -6.62 37.40 31.52
CA SER A 336 -7.87 37.13 30.81
C SER A 336 -8.88 36.53 31.78
N PHE A 337 -9.80 37.36 32.27
CA PHE A 337 -10.83 36.95 33.24
C PHE A 337 -11.69 35.79 32.72
N LEU A 338 -11.95 35.71 31.40
CA LEU A 338 -12.61 34.56 30.77
C LEU A 338 -11.84 33.24 30.92
N LEU A 339 -10.50 33.29 30.85
CA LEU A 339 -9.68 32.11 31.11
C LEU A 339 -9.56 31.85 32.62
N ASP A 340 -9.60 32.88 33.47
CA ASP A 340 -9.60 32.73 34.93
C ASP A 340 -10.90 32.07 35.44
N GLU A 341 -12.04 32.40 34.88
CA GLU A 341 -13.31 31.72 35.12
C GLU A 341 -13.25 30.25 34.68
N LEU A 342 -12.78 30.00 33.45
CA LEU A 342 -12.58 28.64 32.91
C LEU A 342 -11.62 27.81 33.78
N ARG A 343 -10.57 28.43 34.33
CA ARG A 343 -9.61 27.80 35.28
C ARG A 343 -10.31 27.43 36.58
N SER A 344 -11.09 28.34 37.17
CA SER A 344 -11.85 28.10 38.41
C SER A 344 -12.84 26.94 38.26
N ARG A 345 -13.63 26.95 37.18
CA ARG A 345 -14.54 25.84 36.83
C ARG A 345 -13.79 24.54 36.58
N TRP A 346 -12.69 24.58 35.82
CA TRP A 346 -11.84 23.40 35.58
C TRP A 346 -11.34 22.79 36.90
N GLN A 347 -10.76 23.59 37.81
CA GLN A 347 -10.17 23.14 39.09
C GLN A 347 -11.12 22.30 39.94
N SER A 348 -12.41 22.67 39.99
CA SER A 348 -13.43 21.96 40.80
C SER A 348 -14.09 20.76 40.09
N LEU A 349 -14.01 20.69 38.75
CA LEU A 349 -14.72 19.72 37.93
C LEU A 349 -14.06 18.32 37.95
N LYS A 350 -14.86 17.25 37.84
CA LYS A 350 -14.37 15.85 37.71
C LYS A 350 -14.30 15.41 36.23
N PRO A 351 -13.42 14.47 35.84
CA PRO A 351 -13.26 14.03 34.45
C PRO A 351 -14.52 13.46 33.79
N GLU A 352 -15.49 12.96 34.54
CA GLU A 352 -16.78 12.46 34.03
C GLU A 352 -17.71 13.58 33.58
N LYS A 353 -17.37 14.83 33.91
CA LYS A 353 -18.14 16.05 33.57
C LYS A 353 -17.39 16.98 32.60
N SER A 354 -16.43 16.46 31.84
CA SER A 354 -15.69 17.20 30.81
C SER A 354 -16.58 17.84 29.75
N ASP A 355 -17.72 17.20 29.44
CA ASP A 355 -18.78 17.69 28.56
C ASP A 355 -19.24 19.10 28.92
N LYS A 356 -19.43 19.39 30.21
CA LYS A 356 -19.91 20.69 30.69
C LYS A 356 -18.94 21.83 30.37
N LEU A 357 -17.65 21.61 30.60
CA LEU A 357 -16.61 22.61 30.33
C LEU A 357 -16.41 22.79 28.81
N VAL A 358 -16.54 21.72 28.03
CA VAL A 358 -16.52 21.82 26.56
C VAL A 358 -17.70 22.62 26.05
N ALA A 359 -18.92 22.38 26.54
CA ALA A 359 -20.12 23.13 26.13
C ALA A 359 -19.95 24.64 26.38
N GLU A 360 -19.33 25.02 27.48
CA GLU A 360 -18.99 26.41 27.80
C GLU A 360 -17.96 27.01 26.83
N ILE A 361 -16.85 26.29 26.57
CA ILE A 361 -15.86 26.69 25.57
C ILE A 361 -16.51 26.80 24.18
N ARG A 362 -17.45 25.92 23.83
CA ARG A 362 -18.19 25.96 22.55
C ARG A 362 -19.08 27.20 22.45
N ARG A 363 -19.76 27.62 23.53
CA ARG A 363 -20.50 28.90 23.56
C ARG A 363 -19.57 30.08 23.32
N TRP A 364 -18.45 30.18 24.05
CA TRP A 364 -17.45 31.24 23.83
C TRP A 364 -16.84 31.21 22.43
N GLN A 365 -16.60 30.03 21.87
CA GLN A 365 -16.15 29.85 20.50
C GLN A 365 -17.14 30.37 19.46
N HIS A 366 -18.45 30.20 19.69
CA HIS A 366 -19.49 30.77 18.84
C HIS A 366 -19.55 32.30 19.00
N SER A 367 -19.55 32.82 20.23
CA SER A 367 -19.61 34.27 20.52
C SER A 367 -18.43 35.09 19.99
N LEU A 368 -17.24 34.48 19.92
CA LEU A 368 -16.00 35.17 19.57
C LEU A 368 -15.55 34.93 18.12
N TRP A 369 -16.22 34.08 17.36
CA TRP A 369 -15.85 33.80 15.97
C TRP A 369 -17.04 33.78 15.03
N LYS A 370 -16.90 34.51 13.93
CA LYS A 370 -17.83 34.50 12.81
C LYS A 370 -17.28 33.61 11.70
N PHE A 371 -18.09 32.67 11.24
CA PHE A 371 -17.79 31.87 10.05
C PHE A 371 -18.34 32.60 8.81
N ASN A 372 -17.50 32.80 7.80
CA ASN A 372 -17.88 33.34 6.50
C ASN A 372 -17.79 32.25 5.42
N SER A 373 -18.51 32.42 4.30
CA SER A 373 -18.24 31.66 3.08
C SER A 373 -16.83 31.96 2.59
N VAL A 374 -16.06 30.91 2.27
CA VAL A 374 -14.82 31.09 1.51
C VAL A 374 -15.20 31.29 0.05
N GLY A 375 -14.97 32.51 -0.44
CA GLY A 375 -15.05 32.85 -1.85
C GLY A 375 -15.27 34.33 -2.11
N HIS A 376 -16.02 34.98 -1.23
CA HIS A 376 -15.96 36.43 -1.06
C HIS A 376 -14.70 36.77 -0.25
N PHE A 377 -14.14 37.98 -0.38
CA PHE A 377 -12.82 38.38 0.17
C PHE A 377 -12.66 38.37 1.72
N ASN A 378 -13.60 37.79 2.45
CA ASN A 378 -13.57 37.70 3.90
C ASN A 378 -12.64 36.56 4.33
N GLN A 379 -12.09 36.63 5.54
CA GLN A 379 -11.49 35.47 6.19
C GLN A 379 -12.59 34.45 6.50
N TRP A 380 -12.31 33.16 6.30
CA TRP A 380 -13.23 32.08 6.65
C TRP A 380 -13.66 32.16 8.12
N LEU A 381 -12.68 32.38 9.00
CA LEU A 381 -12.85 32.48 10.43
C LEU A 381 -12.45 33.89 10.89
N GLU A 382 -13.45 34.75 11.04
CA GLU A 382 -13.30 36.17 11.36
C GLU A 382 -13.50 36.42 12.87
N PRO A 383 -12.60 37.17 13.53
CA PRO A 383 -12.79 37.60 14.92
C PRO A 383 -14.09 38.38 15.13
N ALA A 384 -14.95 37.90 16.04
CA ALA A 384 -16.07 38.69 16.55
C ALA A 384 -15.64 39.48 17.79
N VAL A 385 -16.17 40.70 17.94
CA VAL A 385 -15.97 41.57 19.11
C VAL A 385 -17.35 42.04 19.57
N PRO A 386 -18.03 41.30 20.47
CA PRO A 386 -19.41 41.58 20.90
C PRO A 386 -19.48 42.71 21.95
N LEU A 387 -18.81 43.83 21.66
CA LEU A 387 -18.76 45.03 22.50
C LEU A 387 -19.56 46.17 21.86
N VAL A 388 -20.50 46.75 22.61
CA VAL A 388 -21.32 47.88 22.15
C VAL A 388 -21.27 49.02 23.17
N ARG A 389 -21.48 50.27 22.74
CA ARG A 389 -21.64 51.41 23.67
C ARG A 389 -23.09 51.59 24.16
N LYS A 390 -24.05 51.10 23.38
CA LYS A 390 -25.49 51.09 23.67
C LYS A 390 -26.15 49.95 22.89
N GLN A 391 -27.27 49.45 23.38
CA GLN A 391 -28.06 48.40 22.72
C GLN A 391 -29.54 48.81 22.68
N SER A 392 -30.23 48.50 21.59
CA SER A 392 -31.69 48.65 21.50
C SER A 392 -32.36 47.29 21.45
N PHE A 393 -33.44 47.12 22.21
CA PHE A 393 -34.28 45.93 22.17
C PHE A 393 -35.66 46.29 21.61
N ALA A 394 -36.19 45.43 20.77
CA ALA A 394 -37.55 45.48 20.24
C ALA A 394 -38.08 44.04 20.27
N VAL A 395 -39.00 43.77 21.20
CA VAL A 395 -39.53 42.43 21.47
C VAL A 395 -40.99 42.39 21.04
N PRO A 396 -41.33 41.62 19.99
CA PRO A 396 -42.72 41.45 19.58
C PRO A 396 -43.49 40.69 20.66
N ILE A 397 -44.77 41.05 20.82
CA ILE A 397 -45.67 40.41 21.79
C ILE A 397 -46.79 39.72 21.02
N GLU A 398 -46.90 38.41 21.19
CA GLU A 398 -47.97 37.63 20.57
C GLU A 398 -49.35 38.01 21.13
N THR A 399 -50.35 38.07 20.27
CA THR A 399 -51.73 38.38 20.67
C THR A 399 -52.35 37.23 21.45
N LYS A 400 -52.44 37.40 22.76
CA LYS A 400 -53.16 36.51 23.67
C LYS A 400 -54.62 36.96 23.86
N THR A 401 -55.45 36.05 24.39
CA THR A 401 -56.86 36.29 24.71
C THR A 401 -57.05 37.45 25.69
N GLU A 402 -58.16 38.19 25.55
CA GLU A 402 -58.50 39.29 26.46
C GLU A 402 -58.56 38.80 27.93
N GLY A 403 -57.70 39.36 28.76
CA GLY A 403 -57.56 39.01 30.18
C GLY A 403 -56.24 38.33 30.54
N GLU A 404 -55.47 37.79 29.59
CA GLU A 404 -54.13 37.29 29.89
C GLU A 404 -53.13 38.42 30.21
N LYS A 405 -52.22 38.14 31.14
CA LYS A 405 -51.06 38.99 31.42
C LYS A 405 -49.85 38.51 30.63
N VAL A 406 -49.15 39.45 29.99
CA VAL A 406 -47.81 39.24 29.43
C VAL A 406 -46.81 39.77 30.45
N VAL A 407 -45.77 38.99 30.76
CA VAL A 407 -44.67 39.47 31.61
C VAL A 407 -43.47 39.72 30.71
N VAL A 408 -43.03 40.98 30.63
CA VAL A 408 -41.75 41.33 30.00
C VAL A 408 -40.69 41.36 31.09
N HIS A 409 -39.61 40.60 30.89
CA HIS A 409 -38.47 40.55 31.79
C HIS A 409 -37.33 41.42 31.26
N LEU A 410 -36.89 42.40 32.05
CA LEU A 410 -35.74 43.26 31.73
C LEU A 410 -34.55 42.77 32.55
N PHE A 411 -33.59 42.11 31.90
CA PHE A 411 -32.42 41.53 32.53
C PHE A 411 -31.22 42.47 32.40
N VAL A 412 -30.51 42.71 33.51
CA VAL A 412 -29.15 43.23 33.53
C VAL A 412 -28.27 42.29 34.39
N GLY A 413 -27.17 41.82 33.82
CA GLY A 413 -26.17 40.98 34.49
C GLY A 413 -24.80 41.64 34.46
N GLU A 414 -23.93 41.22 35.37
CA GLU A 414 -22.53 41.62 35.39
C GLU A 414 -21.80 41.09 34.14
N ALA A 415 -20.78 41.79 33.67
CA ALA A 415 -19.92 41.27 32.58
C ALA A 415 -18.68 40.52 33.09
N GLY A 416 -18.70 40.03 34.35
CA GLY A 416 -17.70 39.13 34.91
C GLY A 416 -16.28 39.71 35.04
N ASP A 417 -16.13 41.03 34.96
CA ASP A 417 -14.83 41.70 34.97
C ASP A 417 -14.42 42.25 36.36
N GLY A 418 -15.32 42.16 37.35
CA GLY A 418 -15.11 42.60 38.74
C GLY A 418 -15.20 44.11 38.94
N SER A 419 -16.11 44.79 38.22
CA SER A 419 -16.32 46.24 38.28
C SER A 419 -17.43 46.63 39.27
N ASP A 420 -17.15 47.57 40.17
CA ASP A 420 -18.15 48.19 41.04
C ASP A 420 -19.08 49.19 40.30
N GLY A 421 -18.77 49.52 39.04
CA GLY A 421 -19.42 50.59 38.26
C GLY A 421 -20.60 50.13 37.40
N ASP A 422 -21.24 49.00 37.73
CA ASP A 422 -22.10 48.27 36.79
C ASP A 422 -23.56 48.77 36.76
N PHE A 423 -23.73 50.07 36.50
CA PHE A 423 -25.02 50.77 36.45
C PHE A 423 -25.53 50.99 35.01
N LEU A 424 -26.66 50.36 34.67
CA LEU A 424 -27.31 50.45 33.37
C LEU A 424 -28.54 51.38 33.40
N VAL A 425 -28.67 52.26 32.41
CA VAL A 425 -29.86 53.09 32.19
C VAL A 425 -30.80 52.41 31.21
N TRP A 426 -32.04 52.17 31.62
CA TRP A 426 -33.13 51.74 30.74
C TRP A 426 -33.86 52.97 30.22
N LYS A 427 -33.56 53.36 28.98
CA LYS A 427 -34.00 54.64 28.38
C LYS A 427 -35.36 54.49 27.72
N ARG A 428 -36.36 55.22 28.27
CA ARG A 428 -37.74 55.30 27.76
C ARG A 428 -38.34 53.94 27.35
N PRO A 429 -38.32 52.91 28.22
CA PRO A 429 -39.02 51.64 27.95
C PRO A 429 -40.50 51.91 27.69
N ARG A 430 -41.02 51.33 26.60
CA ARG A 430 -42.35 51.66 26.09
C ARG A 430 -42.89 50.58 25.15
N PHE A 431 -44.20 50.58 24.94
CA PHE A 431 -44.86 49.74 23.94
C PHE A 431 -45.15 50.57 22.70
N GLU A 432 -44.69 50.14 21.52
CA GLU A 432 -44.89 50.83 20.23
C GLU A 432 -45.58 49.91 19.23
N GLY A 433 -46.37 50.46 18.31
CA GLY A 433 -47.05 49.64 17.29
C GLY A 433 -46.06 48.92 16.36
N ASN A 434 -46.39 47.70 15.98
CA ASN A 434 -45.52 46.87 15.14
C ASN A 434 -45.38 47.49 13.72
N PRO A 435 -44.17 47.70 13.17
CA PRO A 435 -44.00 48.29 11.85
C PRO A 435 -44.60 47.40 10.76
N ILE A 436 -45.32 47.99 9.80
CA ILE A 436 -45.95 47.22 8.71
C ILE A 436 -44.85 46.88 7.68
N PRO A 437 -44.56 45.58 7.42
CA PRO A 437 -43.60 45.19 6.40
C PRO A 437 -44.19 45.44 5.01
N VAL A 438 -43.50 46.23 4.18
CA VAL A 438 -43.82 46.42 2.76
C VAL A 438 -42.67 45.85 1.93
N PRO A 439 -42.90 44.84 1.06
CA PRO A 439 -41.84 44.29 0.23
C PRO A 439 -41.21 45.36 -0.67
N GLY A 440 -39.88 45.55 -0.54
CA GLY A 440 -39.11 46.50 -1.34
C GLY A 440 -39.06 47.94 -0.83
N ASP A 441 -39.70 48.25 0.30
CA ASP A 441 -39.77 49.62 0.85
C ASP A 441 -39.38 49.65 2.34
N ARG A 442 -39.12 50.84 2.92
CA ARG A 442 -38.90 50.93 4.37
C ARG A 442 -40.23 50.65 5.11
N PRO A 443 -40.23 49.81 6.17
CA PRO A 443 -41.46 49.53 6.91
C PRO A 443 -42.05 50.82 7.49
N ARG A 444 -43.36 50.99 7.30
CA ARG A 444 -44.04 52.21 7.78
C ARG A 444 -44.24 52.13 9.30
N PRO A 445 -44.09 53.25 10.03
CA PRO A 445 -44.51 53.32 11.42
C PRO A 445 -45.98 52.93 11.56
N SER A 446 -46.32 52.26 12.65
CA SER A 446 -47.71 52.02 13.02
C SER A 446 -48.36 53.31 13.51
N ASP A 447 -49.63 53.56 13.15
CA ASP A 447 -50.40 54.71 13.62
C ASP A 447 -50.79 54.63 15.12
N LEU A 448 -50.43 53.53 15.80
CA LEU A 448 -50.66 53.36 17.24
C LEU A 448 -49.67 54.22 18.06
N PRO A 449 -50.14 55.18 18.89
CA PRO A 449 -49.25 55.98 19.72
C PRO A 449 -48.48 55.10 20.72
N PRO A 450 -47.23 55.46 21.05
CA PRO A 450 -46.41 54.72 22.01
C PRO A 450 -46.94 54.91 23.43
N ILE A 451 -46.88 53.86 24.24
CA ILE A 451 -47.28 53.87 25.66
C ILE A 451 -46.01 53.72 26.49
N LEU A 452 -45.61 54.74 27.24
CA LEU A 452 -44.44 54.66 28.13
C LEU A 452 -44.73 53.69 29.28
N LEU A 453 -43.72 52.93 29.69
CA LEU A 453 -43.86 51.95 30.76
C LEU A 453 -44.28 52.59 32.10
N ARG A 454 -43.80 53.80 32.37
CA ARG A 454 -44.13 54.57 33.58
C ARG A 454 -45.58 55.10 33.64
N ASP A 455 -46.28 55.16 32.50
CA ASP A 455 -47.64 55.69 32.41
C ASP A 455 -48.69 54.57 32.60
N LEU A 456 -48.25 53.31 32.73
CA LEU A 456 -49.12 52.16 32.97
C LEU A 456 -49.45 52.01 34.47
N PRO A 457 -50.71 51.71 34.84
CA PRO A 457 -51.13 51.51 36.23
C PRO A 457 -50.74 50.11 36.75
N ILE A 458 -49.44 49.79 36.72
CA ILE A 458 -48.87 48.51 37.12
C ILE A 458 -47.72 48.72 38.11
N ALA A 459 -47.62 47.85 39.11
CA ALA A 459 -46.43 47.79 39.95
C ALA A 459 -45.32 47.05 39.20
N ILE A 460 -44.11 47.59 39.24
CA ILE A 460 -42.93 47.05 38.56
C ILE A 460 -41.86 46.81 39.62
N THR A 461 -41.42 45.55 39.75
CA THR A 461 -40.44 45.14 40.75
C THR A 461 -39.13 44.71 40.09
N SER A 462 -38.01 45.23 40.60
CA SER A 462 -36.67 44.75 40.31
C SER A 462 -36.23 43.75 41.36
N HIS A 463 -35.80 42.57 40.92
CA HIS A 463 -35.29 41.49 41.76
C HIS A 463 -33.76 41.43 41.62
N THR A 464 -33.05 41.56 42.74
CA THR A 464 -31.60 41.41 42.88
C THR A 464 -31.31 40.13 43.70
N PRO A 465 -30.04 39.71 43.83
CA PRO A 465 -29.68 38.64 44.77
C PRO A 465 -30.05 38.92 46.23
N ASP A 466 -30.10 40.20 46.62
CA ASP A 466 -30.31 40.65 48.01
C ASP A 466 -31.78 40.94 48.36
N GLY A 467 -32.66 41.10 47.36
CA GLY A 467 -34.06 41.45 47.62
C GLY A 467 -34.91 41.75 46.38
N ALA A 468 -36.06 42.38 46.63
CA ALA A 468 -36.97 42.85 45.59
C ALA A 468 -37.45 44.27 45.93
N ASP A 469 -37.13 45.22 45.05
CA ASP A 469 -37.41 46.65 45.22
C ASP A 469 -38.37 47.15 44.13
N GLN A 470 -38.99 48.31 44.37
CA GLN A 470 -39.84 48.98 43.39
C GLN A 470 -39.00 49.83 42.43
N VAL A 471 -39.24 49.71 41.12
CA VAL A 471 -38.51 50.51 40.12
C VAL A 471 -38.96 51.98 40.18
N VAL A 472 -37.99 52.89 40.34
CA VAL A 472 -38.18 54.35 40.38
C VAL A 472 -37.74 54.97 39.06
N PHE A 473 -38.60 55.78 38.45
CA PHE A 473 -38.32 56.52 37.21
C PHE A 473 -37.86 57.95 37.51
N GLY A 474 -36.98 58.49 36.68
CA GLY A 474 -36.55 59.90 36.70
C GLY A 474 -35.36 60.24 37.61
N GLN A 475 -35.12 59.47 38.68
CA GLN A 475 -33.97 59.64 39.59
C GLN A 475 -33.54 58.30 40.20
N HIS A 476 -32.24 58.13 40.47
CA HIS A 476 -31.70 56.97 41.17
C HIS A 476 -30.45 57.37 41.98
N LEU A 477 -30.56 57.43 43.31
CA LEU A 477 -29.54 57.99 44.22
C LEU A 477 -29.15 59.42 43.78
N ASP A 478 -27.90 59.84 44.03
CA ASP A 478 -27.34 61.14 43.62
C ASP A 478 -27.07 61.25 42.10
N SER A 479 -27.79 60.49 41.26
CA SER A 479 -27.66 60.49 39.80
C SER A 479 -29.00 60.72 39.09
N GLU A 480 -29.01 61.66 38.16
CA GLU A 480 -30.15 61.94 37.28
C GLU A 480 -30.18 60.97 36.09
N THR A 481 -31.38 60.53 35.69
CA THR A 481 -31.58 59.82 34.42
C THR A 481 -31.63 60.80 33.24
N PRO A 482 -31.47 60.33 31.99
CA PRO A 482 -31.55 61.19 30.81
C PRO A 482 -32.91 61.84 30.59
N ASP A 483 -33.98 61.25 31.12
CA ASP A 483 -35.33 61.82 31.21
C ASP A 483 -36.15 61.17 32.34
N ASP A 484 -37.33 61.75 32.58
CA ASP A 484 -38.33 61.36 33.58
C ASP A 484 -39.12 60.07 33.22
N ALA A 485 -38.80 59.43 32.09
CA ALA A 485 -39.40 58.17 31.63
C ALA A 485 -38.39 57.01 31.61
N SER A 486 -37.19 57.23 32.15
CA SER A 486 -36.09 56.27 32.22
C SER A 486 -35.77 55.91 33.68
N PHE A 487 -35.11 54.78 33.91
CA PHE A 487 -34.62 54.36 35.23
C PHE A 487 -33.21 53.75 35.16
N ILE A 488 -32.54 53.65 36.30
CA ILE A 488 -31.21 53.03 36.43
C ILE A 488 -31.35 51.75 37.24
N LEU A 489 -30.56 50.72 36.91
CA LEU A 489 -30.36 49.54 37.75
C LEU A 489 -28.88 49.21 37.84
N GLN A 490 -28.46 48.75 39.02
CA GLN A 490 -27.18 48.07 39.22
C GLN A 490 -27.31 46.61 38.79
N ALA A 491 -26.27 46.06 38.16
CA ALA A 491 -26.17 44.64 37.90
C ALA A 491 -25.80 43.87 39.20
N PRO A 492 -26.26 42.61 39.37
CA PRO A 492 -27.20 41.86 38.54
C PRO A 492 -28.65 42.05 39.04
N ALA A 493 -29.58 42.35 38.13
CA ALA A 493 -30.99 42.57 38.45
C ALA A 493 -31.93 42.10 37.32
N VAL A 494 -33.15 41.69 37.69
CA VAL A 494 -34.23 41.35 36.76
C VAL A 494 -35.50 42.12 37.11
N VAL A 495 -36.02 42.92 36.19
CA VAL A 495 -37.32 43.57 36.32
C VAL A 495 -38.42 42.67 35.79
N GLU A 496 -39.48 42.48 36.56
CA GLU A 496 -40.71 41.88 36.05
C GLU A 496 -41.73 42.96 35.72
N VAL A 497 -42.21 42.96 34.47
CA VAL A 497 -43.18 43.93 33.95
C VAL A 497 -44.48 43.19 33.56
N PRO A 498 -45.39 42.93 34.51
CA PRO A 498 -46.63 42.19 34.26
C PRO A 498 -47.73 43.11 33.70
N VAL A 499 -47.90 43.12 32.38
CA VAL A 499 -48.89 43.97 31.68
C VAL A 499 -50.08 43.15 31.19
N PRO A 500 -51.33 43.53 31.52
CA PRO A 500 -52.52 42.97 30.86
C PRO A 500 -52.52 43.26 29.35
N GLN A 501 -52.81 42.25 28.53
CA GLN A 501 -52.81 42.37 27.07
C GLN A 501 -53.71 43.51 26.56
N SER A 502 -54.81 43.80 27.28
CA SER A 502 -55.77 44.87 26.98
C SER A 502 -55.19 46.29 27.07
N LEU A 503 -54.11 46.51 27.85
CA LEU A 503 -53.49 47.84 27.97
C LEU A 503 -52.51 48.14 26.82
N ILE A 504 -51.97 47.12 26.16
CA ILE A 504 -50.91 47.26 25.15
C ILE A 504 -51.40 46.99 23.72
N GLY A 505 -52.36 46.07 23.52
CA GLY A 505 -52.82 45.69 22.19
C GLY A 505 -51.73 45.06 21.33
N GLN A 506 -51.76 45.29 20.01
CA GLN A 506 -50.76 44.76 19.05
C GLN A 506 -49.47 45.61 19.00
N ARG A 507 -48.86 45.83 20.17
CA ARG A 507 -47.62 46.60 20.32
C ARG A 507 -46.45 45.69 20.71
N GLN A 508 -45.27 46.00 20.19
CA GLN A 508 -43.99 45.43 20.64
C GLN A 508 -43.42 46.26 21.80
N PHE A 509 -42.65 45.65 22.68
CA PHE A 509 -41.91 46.36 23.72
C PHE A 509 -40.56 46.87 23.18
N VAL A 510 -40.25 48.14 23.38
CA VAL A 510 -39.05 48.82 22.85
C VAL A 510 -38.33 49.57 23.96
N VAL A 511 -37.01 49.39 24.05
CA VAL A 511 -36.14 50.13 24.99
C VAL A 511 -34.72 50.28 24.43
N GLU A 512 -34.05 51.40 24.73
CA GLU A 512 -32.61 51.55 24.51
C GLU A 512 -31.89 51.48 25.87
N VAL A 513 -30.72 50.86 25.91
CA VAL A 513 -29.91 50.74 27.12
C VAL A 513 -28.47 51.19 26.88
N GLU A 514 -27.89 51.87 27.87
CA GLU A 514 -26.48 52.27 27.91
C GLU A 514 -25.99 52.36 29.36
N LEU A 515 -24.67 52.29 29.59
CA LEU A 515 -24.09 52.53 30.90
C LEU A 515 -24.32 53.97 31.36
N CYS A 516 -24.66 54.14 32.64
CA CYS A 516 -24.88 55.44 33.26
C CYS A 516 -23.64 56.35 33.08
N PRO A 517 -23.78 57.54 32.47
CA PRO A 517 -22.64 58.45 32.26
C PRO A 517 -21.92 58.87 33.55
N GLN A 518 -22.66 59.03 34.65
CA GLN A 518 -22.21 59.63 35.90
C GLN A 518 -21.55 58.61 36.84
N ILE A 519 -22.25 57.51 37.12
CA ILE A 519 -21.80 56.47 38.07
C ILE A 519 -21.36 55.16 37.39
N GLY A 520 -21.73 54.96 36.11
CA GLY A 520 -21.43 53.75 35.34
C GLY A 520 -20.29 53.88 34.33
N GLY A 521 -19.50 54.96 34.38
CA GLY A 521 -18.53 55.30 33.35
C GLY A 521 -17.39 54.28 33.17
N ALA A 522 -17.02 53.59 34.25
CA ALA A 522 -16.01 52.52 34.26
C ALA A 522 -16.61 51.09 34.26
N GLY A 523 -17.94 50.97 34.19
CA GLY A 523 -18.67 49.71 34.29
C GLY A 523 -18.60 48.82 33.05
N SER A 524 -19.08 47.59 33.20
CA SER A 524 -19.40 46.71 32.08
C SER A 524 -20.53 45.73 32.40
N VAL A 525 -21.60 45.75 31.60
CA VAL A 525 -22.82 44.98 31.88
C VAL A 525 -23.34 44.26 30.65
N GLN A 526 -24.14 43.23 30.86
CA GLN A 526 -24.91 42.57 29.81
C GLN A 526 -26.40 42.80 30.03
N ALA A 527 -27.10 43.24 28.99
CA ALA A 527 -28.54 43.49 29.07
C ALA A 527 -29.30 42.57 28.11
N HIS A 528 -30.54 42.25 28.46
CA HIS A 528 -31.46 41.53 27.58
C HIS A 528 -32.94 41.81 27.93
N VAL A 529 -33.85 41.59 26.99
CA VAL A 529 -35.30 41.68 27.21
C VAL A 529 -35.96 40.43 26.65
N SER A 530 -36.73 39.71 27.48
CA SER A 530 -37.39 38.46 27.10
C SER A 530 -38.82 38.37 27.64
N LEU A 531 -39.65 37.53 27.01
CA LEU A 531 -40.96 37.12 27.54
C LEU A 531 -40.86 35.89 28.46
N GLN A 532 -39.66 35.35 28.66
CA GLN A 532 -39.38 34.24 29.57
C GLN A 532 -38.54 34.72 30.76
N LYS A 533 -38.84 34.19 31.95
CA LYS A 533 -38.13 34.57 33.18
C LYS A 533 -36.70 34.04 33.16
N LEU A 534 -35.74 34.96 33.10
CA LEU A 534 -34.33 34.70 33.36
C LEU A 534 -34.05 34.86 34.86
N GLN A 535 -33.09 34.09 35.38
CA GLN A 535 -32.54 34.31 36.73
C GLN A 535 -31.47 35.40 36.68
N PRO A 536 -31.28 36.23 37.72
CA PRO A 536 -30.11 37.11 37.83
C PRO A 536 -28.82 36.26 37.81
N VAL A 537 -27.82 36.68 37.03
CA VAL A 537 -26.53 35.98 36.92
C VAL A 537 -25.40 37.00 37.05
N ALA A 538 -24.42 36.72 37.93
CA ALA A 538 -23.19 37.50 38.10
C ALA A 538 -22.03 37.00 37.20
N GLU A 539 -22.19 35.83 36.60
CA GLU A 539 -21.26 35.29 35.60
C GLU A 539 -21.57 35.85 34.21
N ILE A 540 -20.53 36.10 33.41
CA ILE A 540 -20.67 36.59 32.03
C ILE A 540 -21.27 35.52 31.11
N ILE A 541 -22.40 35.84 30.50
CA ILE A 541 -23.13 34.98 29.57
C ILE A 541 -22.53 35.14 28.16
N PRO A 542 -22.07 34.08 27.48
CA PRO A 542 -21.56 34.21 26.12
C PRO A 542 -22.64 34.79 25.17
N PRO A 543 -22.41 35.91 24.45
CA PRO A 543 -23.38 36.45 23.51
C PRO A 543 -23.54 35.54 22.29
N VAL A 544 -24.70 34.91 22.13
CA VAL A 544 -25.04 34.05 20.98
C VAL A 544 -25.93 34.84 20.01
N ASP A 545 -25.82 34.59 18.70
CA ASP A 545 -26.64 35.26 17.68
C ASP A 545 -27.81 34.36 17.22
N ALA A 546 -29.01 34.91 17.13
CA ALA A 546 -30.28 34.16 17.02
C ALA A 546 -30.55 33.49 15.65
N LYS A 547 -29.59 33.47 14.72
CA LYS A 547 -29.82 33.15 13.30
C LYS A 547 -29.10 31.92 12.75
N ASP A 548 -28.46 31.13 13.61
CA ASP A 548 -27.84 29.86 13.19
C ASP A 548 -28.75 28.67 13.52
N ASP A 549 -29.36 28.08 12.48
CA ASP A 549 -30.11 26.82 12.57
C ASP A 549 -29.18 25.66 12.95
N HIS A 550 -29.11 25.32 14.24
CA HIS A 550 -28.44 24.11 14.72
C HIS A 550 -29.37 23.31 15.64
N PRO A 551 -29.57 22.00 15.41
CA PRO A 551 -30.50 21.19 16.21
C PRO A 551 -30.10 21.03 17.69
N GLU A 552 -28.84 21.30 18.06
CA GLU A 552 -28.38 21.33 19.45
C GLU A 552 -28.70 22.65 20.18
N ALA A 553 -29.08 23.73 19.47
CA ALA A 553 -29.55 24.96 20.10
C ALA A 553 -30.96 24.80 20.73
N ASN A 554 -31.73 23.79 20.29
CA ASN A 554 -33.11 23.53 20.72
C ASN A 554 -33.26 23.03 22.18
N ALA A 555 -32.16 22.95 22.94
CA ALA A 555 -32.20 22.63 24.37
C ALA A 555 -32.49 23.85 25.27
N HIS A 556 -32.42 25.08 24.74
CA HIS A 556 -32.70 26.31 25.48
C HIS A 556 -33.54 27.30 24.66
N PRO A 557 -34.39 28.13 25.31
CA PRO A 557 -35.29 29.04 24.63
C PRO A 557 -34.54 30.24 24.02
N GLU A 558 -34.59 30.36 22.69
CA GLU A 558 -34.04 31.42 21.81
C GLU A 558 -32.60 31.93 22.10
N PRO A 559 -31.70 32.00 21.10
CA PRO A 559 -30.36 32.56 21.33
C PRO A 559 -30.40 34.08 21.55
N ALA A 560 -30.62 34.47 22.79
CA ALA A 560 -30.70 35.84 23.26
C ALA A 560 -29.38 36.60 23.02
N LYS A 561 -29.48 37.77 22.37
CA LYS A 561 -28.36 38.69 22.22
C LYS A 561 -28.05 39.34 23.57
N PHE A 562 -26.93 38.94 24.19
CA PHE A 562 -26.35 39.51 25.41
C PHE A 562 -25.07 40.32 25.12
N PRO A 563 -25.09 41.37 24.28
CA PRO A 563 -23.87 42.13 23.98
C PRO A 563 -23.31 42.75 25.26
N VAL A 564 -21.98 42.80 25.38
CA VAL A 564 -21.35 43.48 26.51
C VAL A 564 -21.37 44.98 26.24
N ILE A 565 -22.03 45.73 27.12
CA ILE A 565 -22.17 47.17 27.05
C ILE A 565 -20.99 47.78 27.80
N VAL A 566 -20.11 48.49 27.09
CA VAL A 566 -18.94 49.19 27.65
C VAL A 566 -18.89 50.62 27.12
N ARG A 567 -18.59 51.59 28.00
CA ARG A 567 -18.51 53.01 27.64
C ARG A 567 -17.06 53.43 27.38
N ASP A 568 -16.19 53.10 28.32
CA ASP A 568 -14.79 53.51 28.36
C ASP A 568 -13.86 52.62 27.48
N ASP A 569 -12.82 53.25 26.92
CA ASP A 569 -11.90 52.60 25.99
C ASP A 569 -10.86 51.70 26.69
N ARG A 570 -10.54 51.94 27.98
CA ARG A 570 -9.71 51.00 28.79
C ARG A 570 -10.49 49.73 29.10
N GLN A 571 -11.79 49.82 29.41
CA GLN A 571 -12.63 48.64 29.55
C GLN A 571 -12.80 47.90 28.22
N LYS A 572 -13.07 48.60 27.12
CA LYS A 572 -13.07 48.00 25.78
C LYS A 572 -11.77 47.24 25.48
N GLN A 573 -10.61 47.78 25.87
CA GLN A 573 -9.32 47.10 25.73
C GLN A 573 -9.19 45.85 26.64
N LYS A 574 -9.65 45.90 27.90
CA LYS A 574 -9.66 44.75 28.84
C LYS A 574 -10.41 43.55 28.23
N PHE A 575 -11.64 43.77 27.75
CA PHE A 575 -12.43 42.75 27.07
C PHE A 575 -11.77 42.27 25.76
N THR A 576 -11.21 43.19 24.96
CA THR A 576 -10.52 42.84 23.70
C THR A 576 -9.32 41.91 23.95
N VAL A 577 -8.56 42.12 25.03
CA VAL A 577 -7.47 41.22 25.43
C VAL A 577 -8.00 39.86 25.87
N ALA A 578 -9.02 39.82 26.73
CA ALA A 578 -9.60 38.56 27.21
C ALA A 578 -10.19 37.70 26.07
N PHE A 579 -10.94 38.32 25.16
CA PHE A 579 -11.47 37.69 23.94
C PHE A 579 -10.35 37.18 23.03
N SER A 580 -9.27 37.95 22.86
CA SER A 580 -8.13 37.54 22.03
C SER A 580 -7.39 36.34 22.64
N ALA A 581 -7.21 36.31 23.96
CA ALA A 581 -6.61 35.19 24.66
C ALA A 581 -7.45 33.91 24.51
N HIS A 582 -8.77 33.96 24.71
CA HIS A 582 -9.63 32.79 24.49
C HIS A 582 -9.53 32.29 23.04
N ARG A 583 -9.59 33.20 22.06
CA ARG A 583 -9.47 32.87 20.63
C ARG A 583 -8.14 32.24 20.24
N GLU A 584 -7.03 32.66 20.84
CA GLU A 584 -5.71 32.11 20.54
C GLU A 584 -5.56 30.65 20.99
N TRP A 585 -6.07 30.30 22.18
CA TRP A 585 -5.84 28.97 22.77
C TRP A 585 -6.97 27.97 22.50
N LEU A 586 -8.19 28.45 22.24
CA LEU A 586 -9.39 27.62 22.10
C LEU A 586 -10.20 27.98 20.83
N PRO A 587 -9.68 27.74 19.61
CA PRO A 587 -10.40 28.04 18.38
C PRO A 587 -11.52 27.02 18.08
N PRO A 588 -12.61 27.42 17.41
CA PRO A 588 -13.70 26.55 16.99
C PRO A 588 -13.28 25.53 15.92
N ALA A 589 -12.25 25.87 15.16
CA ALA A 589 -11.71 25.04 14.10
C ALA A 589 -10.17 25.18 14.00
N MET A 590 -9.52 24.11 13.57
CA MET A 590 -8.06 23.97 13.49
C MET A 590 -7.55 24.09 12.06
N CYS A 591 -8.37 23.69 11.08
CA CYS A 591 -8.09 23.85 9.65
C CYS A 591 -9.34 23.86 8.77
N TYR A 592 -9.22 24.47 7.58
CA TYR A 592 -10.24 24.43 6.53
C TYR A 592 -10.06 23.18 5.66
N THR A 593 -10.96 22.19 5.77
CA THR A 593 -10.78 20.86 5.13
C THR A 593 -11.40 20.77 3.73
N GLN A 594 -12.33 21.67 3.40
CA GLN A 594 -12.85 21.78 2.05
C GLN A 594 -11.76 22.14 1.03
N ILE A 595 -10.80 23.01 1.41
CA ILE A 595 -9.64 23.50 0.63
C ILE A 595 -10.02 24.28 -0.63
N VAL A 596 -10.85 23.73 -1.50
CA VAL A 596 -11.46 24.45 -2.62
C VAL A 596 -12.60 25.33 -2.05
N PRO A 597 -12.68 26.62 -2.38
CA PRO A 597 -13.77 27.52 -1.94
C PRO A 597 -15.17 27.01 -2.33
N VAL A 598 -16.21 27.57 -1.72
CA VAL A 598 -17.61 27.22 -2.02
C VAL A 598 -18.05 27.84 -3.36
N ASP A 599 -17.49 28.99 -3.71
CA ASP A 599 -17.93 29.82 -4.83
C ASP A 599 -16.87 29.95 -5.92
N GLU A 600 -16.59 28.85 -6.64
CA GLU A 600 -15.56 28.82 -7.68
C GLU A 600 -15.78 29.85 -8.81
N GLY A 601 -17.02 30.33 -9.01
CA GLY A 601 -17.38 31.26 -10.08
C GLY A 601 -16.89 32.70 -9.86
N ILE A 602 -16.86 33.18 -8.62
CA ILE A 602 -16.37 34.54 -8.29
C ILE A 602 -15.14 34.56 -7.36
N THR A 603 -14.55 33.42 -7.05
CA THR A 603 -13.33 33.34 -6.21
C THR A 603 -12.06 33.29 -7.05
N ILE A 604 -11.14 34.23 -6.83
CA ILE A 604 -9.82 34.24 -7.50
C ILE A 604 -8.77 33.32 -6.85
N VAL A 605 -9.07 32.73 -5.69
CA VAL A 605 -8.19 31.80 -4.97
C VAL A 605 -8.66 30.37 -5.21
N LEU A 606 -7.93 29.57 -6.00
CA LEU A 606 -8.32 28.18 -6.28
C LEU A 606 -8.18 27.24 -5.06
N PHE A 607 -7.21 27.48 -4.18
CA PHE A 607 -6.97 26.66 -2.99
C PHE A 607 -6.69 27.53 -1.76
N HIS A 608 -7.58 27.43 -0.78
CA HIS A 608 -7.54 28.17 0.46
C HIS A 608 -6.83 27.38 1.56
N ARG A 609 -5.81 27.97 2.18
CA ARG A 609 -4.98 27.34 3.23
C ARG A 609 -5.13 28.10 4.54
N GLU A 610 -5.90 27.53 5.46
CA GLU A 610 -5.88 27.88 6.88
C GLU A 610 -5.65 26.60 7.68
N ASP A 611 -4.43 26.45 8.20
CA ASP A 611 -3.96 25.34 9.04
C ASP A 611 -2.88 25.82 10.04
N SER A 612 -2.86 27.12 10.32
CA SER A 612 -1.85 27.78 11.15
C SER A 612 -1.93 27.33 12.61
N PHE A 613 -3.13 27.12 13.15
CA PHE A 613 -3.31 26.58 14.50
C PHE A 613 -2.80 25.14 14.61
N LEU A 614 -3.16 24.29 13.63
CA LEU A 614 -2.67 22.92 13.51
C LEU A 614 -1.12 22.91 13.54
N SER A 615 -0.50 23.73 12.68
CA SER A 615 0.96 23.86 12.55
C SER A 615 1.65 24.43 13.80
N ARG A 616 1.01 25.36 14.51
CA ARG A 616 1.57 25.98 15.74
C ARG A 616 1.54 25.02 16.92
N PHE A 617 0.40 24.39 17.18
CA PHE A 617 0.13 23.75 18.48
C PHE A 617 -0.10 22.24 18.43
N ILE A 618 -0.47 21.67 17.27
CA ILE A 618 -0.86 20.26 17.17
C ILE A 618 0.26 19.42 16.59
N LEU A 619 0.86 19.87 15.48
CA LEU A 619 1.86 19.13 14.72
C LEU A 619 3.25 19.22 15.37
N GLU A 620 3.97 18.12 15.33
CA GLU A 620 5.43 18.10 15.48
C GLU A 620 6.12 18.64 14.22
N GLU A 621 7.42 18.98 14.31
CA GLU A 621 8.12 19.67 13.21
C GLU A 621 8.22 18.81 11.93
N GLU A 622 8.33 17.48 12.08
CA GLU A 622 8.33 16.52 10.96
C GLU A 622 6.96 16.47 10.24
N GLU A 623 5.87 16.49 11.00
CA GLU A 623 4.50 16.49 10.48
C GLU A 623 4.15 17.82 9.80
N LYS A 624 4.63 18.93 10.36
CA LYS A 624 4.55 20.26 9.75
C LYS A 624 5.30 20.31 8.42
N GLN A 625 6.49 19.71 8.33
CA GLN A 625 7.24 19.57 7.09
C GLN A 625 6.54 18.65 6.07
N GLU A 626 5.85 17.59 6.51
CA GLU A 626 4.96 16.79 5.63
C GLU A 626 3.84 17.68 5.05
N LEU A 627 3.11 18.42 5.89
CA LEU A 627 2.01 19.29 5.47
C LEU A 627 2.47 20.39 4.51
N ASP A 628 3.58 21.07 4.82
CA ASP A 628 4.17 22.09 3.95
C ASP A 628 4.64 21.51 2.61
N ARG A 629 5.19 20.29 2.59
CA ARG A 629 5.50 19.56 1.35
C ARG A 629 4.23 19.25 0.55
N LEU A 630 3.17 18.73 1.18
CA LEU A 630 1.91 18.41 0.50
C LEU A 630 1.27 19.66 -0.14
N TRP A 631 1.29 20.80 0.55
CA TRP A 631 0.84 22.08 0.01
C TRP A 631 1.72 22.62 -1.12
N ARG A 632 3.05 22.46 -1.04
CA ARG A 632 3.97 22.78 -2.15
C ARG A 632 3.69 21.90 -3.37
N GLU A 633 3.48 20.60 -3.19
CA GLU A 633 3.12 19.68 -4.26
C GLU A 633 1.77 20.04 -4.90
N LEU A 634 0.72 20.32 -4.12
CA LEU A 634 -0.58 20.72 -4.65
C LEU A 634 -0.46 21.95 -5.57
N ARG A 635 0.17 23.02 -5.08
CA ARG A 635 0.33 24.29 -5.84
C ARG A 635 1.19 24.08 -7.10
N TYR A 636 2.24 23.26 -7.01
CA TYR A 636 3.11 22.94 -8.13
C TYR A 636 2.40 22.12 -9.22
N ILE A 637 1.71 21.06 -8.82
CA ILE A 637 0.96 20.18 -9.74
C ILE A 637 -0.18 20.96 -10.41
N SER A 638 -0.96 21.70 -9.63
CA SER A 638 -2.14 22.43 -10.12
C SER A 638 -1.80 23.64 -10.98
N GLN A 639 -0.59 24.22 -10.80
CA GLN A 639 -0.12 25.48 -11.39
C GLN A 639 -1.08 26.64 -11.11
N ASP A 640 -1.65 26.68 -9.91
CA ASP A 640 -2.70 27.62 -9.53
C ASP A 640 -2.28 29.09 -9.69
N ALA A 641 -1.04 29.42 -9.35
CA ALA A 641 -0.47 30.75 -9.54
C ALA A 641 -0.53 31.25 -11.00
N LEU A 642 -0.38 30.37 -11.99
CA LEU A 642 -0.46 30.74 -13.42
C LEU A 642 -1.92 30.87 -13.84
N LYS A 643 -2.74 29.86 -13.54
CA LYS A 643 -4.19 29.87 -13.86
C LYS A 643 -4.90 31.12 -13.35
N ILE A 644 -4.60 31.52 -12.11
CA ILE A 644 -5.17 32.71 -11.46
C ILE A 644 -4.71 34.01 -12.12
N HIS A 645 -3.46 34.07 -12.61
CA HIS A 645 -2.96 35.20 -13.38
C HIS A 645 -3.60 35.26 -14.77
N ASP A 646 -3.66 34.14 -15.46
CA ASP A 646 -4.15 34.05 -16.84
C ASP A 646 -5.68 34.23 -16.92
N SER A 647 -6.42 33.97 -15.84
CA SER A 647 -7.86 34.24 -15.72
C SER A 647 -8.23 35.59 -15.09
N PHE A 648 -7.24 36.41 -14.68
CA PHE A 648 -7.48 37.63 -13.90
C PHE A 648 -8.42 38.61 -14.60
N ASP A 649 -8.22 38.90 -15.89
CA ASP A 649 -9.05 39.86 -16.63
C ASP A 649 -10.50 39.36 -16.77
N THR A 650 -10.70 38.06 -17.04
CA THR A 650 -12.03 37.45 -17.12
C THR A 650 -12.78 37.58 -15.80
N TRP A 651 -12.09 37.32 -14.68
CA TRP A 651 -12.65 37.46 -13.34
C TRP A 651 -12.92 38.93 -12.96
N TRP A 652 -12.00 39.84 -13.31
CA TRP A 652 -12.14 41.27 -13.03
C TRP A 652 -13.39 41.85 -13.71
N ASN A 653 -13.61 41.48 -14.98
CA ASN A 653 -14.73 41.96 -15.78
C ASN A 653 -16.09 41.39 -15.34
N PHE A 654 -16.13 40.33 -14.52
CA PHE A 654 -17.38 39.77 -13.97
C PHE A 654 -18.07 40.70 -12.94
N GLY A 655 -17.34 41.69 -12.40
CA GLY A 655 -17.93 42.88 -11.80
C GLY A 655 -18.50 42.79 -10.38
N ALA A 656 -18.52 41.61 -9.75
CA ALA A 656 -18.93 41.43 -8.35
C ALA A 656 -18.07 42.20 -7.31
N HIS A 657 -16.98 42.83 -7.76
CA HIS A 657 -15.91 43.38 -6.91
C HIS A 657 -15.73 44.91 -7.03
N TYR A 658 -16.49 45.57 -7.92
CA TYR A 658 -16.37 47.00 -8.16
C TYR A 658 -16.63 47.83 -6.88
N GLY A 659 -15.79 48.84 -6.65
CA GLY A 659 -15.90 49.75 -5.51
C GLY A 659 -15.24 49.29 -4.19
N ARG A 660 -14.84 48.01 -4.04
CA ARG A 660 -14.13 47.55 -2.82
C ARG A 660 -12.61 47.68 -2.88
N PHE A 661 -12.00 47.49 -4.06
CA PHE A 661 -10.54 47.46 -4.24
C PHE A 661 -10.13 48.08 -5.58
N SER A 662 -8.90 48.61 -5.69
CA SER A 662 -8.34 49.00 -7.00
C SER A 662 -7.84 47.77 -7.76
N ARG A 663 -7.88 47.80 -9.10
CA ARG A 663 -7.37 46.73 -9.96
C ARG A 663 -5.92 46.37 -9.63
N GLU A 664 -5.07 47.40 -9.52
CA GLU A 664 -3.64 47.28 -9.22
C GLU A 664 -3.38 46.55 -7.88
N SER A 665 -4.18 46.82 -6.84
CA SER A 665 -4.04 46.18 -5.52
C SER A 665 -4.27 44.66 -5.54
N ARG A 666 -4.88 44.12 -6.60
CA ARG A 666 -5.12 42.68 -6.80
C ARG A 666 -4.23 42.10 -7.89
N GLU A 667 -4.07 42.81 -9.00
CA GLU A 667 -3.27 42.37 -10.15
C GLU A 667 -1.79 42.20 -9.79
N VAL A 668 -1.18 43.18 -9.10
CA VAL A 668 0.27 43.19 -8.83
C VAL A 668 0.70 41.99 -7.97
N PRO A 669 0.06 41.67 -6.83
CA PRO A 669 0.39 40.46 -6.06
C PRO A 669 0.19 39.16 -6.84
N ILE A 670 -0.81 39.08 -7.72
CA ILE A 670 -1.08 37.91 -8.56
C ILE A 670 0.02 37.73 -9.60
N ARG A 671 0.41 38.81 -10.29
CA ARG A 671 1.51 38.80 -11.26
C ARG A 671 2.84 38.41 -10.61
N GLN A 672 3.18 39.01 -9.48
CA GLN A 672 4.37 38.65 -8.69
C GLN A 672 4.34 37.20 -8.17
N ARG A 673 3.15 36.63 -7.92
CA ARG A 673 3.00 35.22 -7.56
C ARG A 673 3.25 34.31 -8.77
N ALA A 674 2.72 34.66 -9.94
CA ALA A 674 2.94 33.93 -11.18
C ALA A 674 4.41 33.99 -11.62
N GLU A 675 5.07 35.15 -11.52
CA GLU A 675 6.50 35.33 -11.82
C GLU A 675 7.40 34.44 -10.94
N ARG A 676 7.24 34.51 -9.61
CA ARG A 676 7.94 33.61 -8.67
C ARG A 676 7.67 32.14 -8.93
N PHE A 677 6.46 31.79 -9.40
CA PHE A 677 6.15 30.41 -9.78
C PHE A 677 6.84 29.99 -11.10
N ARG A 678 6.92 30.88 -12.10
CA ARG A 678 7.72 30.63 -13.33
C ARG A 678 9.21 30.46 -13.02
N GLU A 679 9.74 31.19 -12.04
CA GLU A 679 11.09 30.97 -11.50
C GLU A 679 11.22 29.62 -10.79
N GLN A 680 10.25 29.25 -9.95
CA GLN A 680 10.23 27.94 -9.28
C GLN A 680 10.19 26.77 -10.27
N LEU A 681 9.38 26.86 -11.35
CA LEU A 681 9.36 25.85 -12.41
C LEU A 681 10.75 25.69 -13.05
N ARG A 682 11.38 26.79 -13.45
CA ARG A 682 12.75 26.79 -14.03
C ARG A 682 13.79 26.24 -13.04
N GLY A 683 13.70 26.62 -11.77
CA GLY A 683 14.58 26.11 -10.69
C GLY A 683 14.31 24.66 -10.28
N SER A 684 13.25 24.03 -10.78
CA SER A 684 12.96 22.61 -10.56
C SER A 684 13.46 21.73 -11.72
N GLU A 685 13.64 22.30 -12.93
CA GLU A 685 14.07 21.53 -14.13
C GLU A 685 15.32 20.65 -13.90
N PRO A 686 16.41 21.11 -13.24
CA PRO A 686 17.59 20.27 -13.01
C PRO A 686 17.29 19.06 -12.12
N ARG A 687 16.48 19.24 -11.06
CA ARG A 687 16.09 18.16 -10.14
C ARG A 687 15.22 17.12 -10.82
N HIS A 688 14.40 17.51 -11.80
CA HIS A 688 13.66 16.55 -12.62
C HIS A 688 14.60 15.73 -13.53
N VAL A 689 15.60 16.37 -14.14
CA VAL A 689 16.60 15.68 -14.97
C VAL A 689 17.40 14.68 -14.12
N ASP A 690 17.85 15.07 -12.93
CA ASP A 690 18.54 14.17 -11.99
C ASP A 690 17.63 13.01 -11.53
N ALA A 691 16.34 13.27 -11.30
CA ALA A 691 15.36 12.22 -10.98
C ALA A 691 15.14 11.24 -12.15
N VAL A 692 15.16 11.69 -13.41
CA VAL A 692 15.16 10.79 -14.58
C VAL A 692 16.45 9.97 -14.66
N LEU A 693 17.60 10.54 -14.29
CA LEU A 693 18.86 9.79 -14.26
C LEU A 693 18.87 8.72 -13.16
N GLU A 694 18.34 8.98 -11.95
CA GLU A 694 18.19 7.90 -10.94
C GLU A 694 17.11 6.90 -11.34
N PHE A 695 16.03 7.31 -12.01
CA PHE A 695 15.08 6.37 -12.61
C PHE A 695 15.78 5.45 -13.62
N ALA A 696 16.66 5.97 -14.48
CA ALA A 696 17.44 5.18 -15.42
C ALA A 696 18.44 4.24 -14.71
N ARG A 697 19.11 4.68 -13.64
CA ARG A 697 19.99 3.83 -12.80
C ARG A 697 19.22 2.66 -12.15
N ARG A 698 17.97 2.88 -11.75
CA ARG A 698 17.08 1.82 -11.25
C ARG A 698 16.66 0.88 -12.39
N ALA A 699 16.19 1.45 -13.50
CA ALA A 699 15.69 0.70 -14.65
C ALA A 699 16.77 -0.21 -15.29
N TYR A 700 18.01 0.29 -15.41
CA TYR A 700 19.12 -0.49 -15.96
C TYR A 700 19.76 -1.41 -14.90
N ARG A 701 19.30 -1.35 -13.64
CA ARG A 701 19.72 -2.21 -12.51
C ARG A 701 21.19 -2.07 -12.10
N ARG A 702 21.91 -1.11 -12.69
CA ARG A 702 23.32 -0.77 -12.42
C ARG A 702 23.54 0.74 -12.54
N PRO A 703 24.68 1.28 -12.08
CA PRO A 703 25.10 2.63 -12.41
C PRO A 703 25.09 2.85 -13.93
N LEU A 704 24.64 4.03 -14.36
CA LEU A 704 24.80 4.47 -15.75
C LEU A 704 26.28 4.56 -16.10
N ALA A 705 26.63 4.04 -17.27
CA ALA A 705 27.91 4.32 -17.89
C ALA A 705 28.01 5.82 -18.24
N VAL A 706 29.24 6.32 -18.40
CA VAL A 706 29.49 7.74 -18.72
C VAL A 706 28.79 8.12 -20.03
N GLY A 707 28.88 7.29 -21.06
CA GLY A 707 28.17 7.47 -22.34
C GLY A 707 26.64 7.50 -22.17
N GLU A 708 26.05 6.51 -21.50
CA GLU A 708 24.59 6.48 -21.26
C GLU A 708 24.08 7.74 -20.53
N LYS A 709 24.84 8.26 -19.56
CA LYS A 709 24.48 9.52 -18.87
C LYS A 709 24.57 10.72 -19.82
N ILE A 710 25.60 10.78 -20.67
CA ILE A 710 25.78 11.85 -21.65
C ILE A 710 24.64 11.82 -22.68
N GLU A 711 24.34 10.66 -23.28
CA GLU A 711 23.24 10.48 -24.25
C GLU A 711 21.89 10.97 -23.72
N LEU A 712 21.53 10.61 -22.48
CA LEU A 712 20.25 11.02 -21.88
C LEU A 712 20.20 12.54 -21.63
N LEU A 713 21.32 13.15 -21.24
CA LEU A 713 21.43 14.60 -21.07
C LEU A 713 21.43 15.36 -22.39
N GLU A 714 22.07 14.83 -23.43
CA GLU A 714 22.09 15.41 -24.78
C GLU A 714 20.72 15.30 -25.45
N LEU A 715 20.01 14.18 -25.30
CA LEU A 715 18.62 14.05 -25.73
C LEU A 715 17.71 15.08 -25.04
N TYR A 716 17.86 15.25 -23.71
CA TYR A 716 17.12 16.30 -23.00
C TYR A 716 17.41 17.69 -23.58
N ARG A 717 18.69 18.03 -23.77
CA ARG A 717 19.10 19.35 -24.31
C ARG A 717 18.62 19.57 -25.73
N SER A 718 18.71 18.58 -26.63
CA SER A 718 18.26 18.73 -28.02
C SER A 718 16.76 18.93 -28.10
N LEU A 719 15.98 18.21 -27.28
CA LEU A 719 14.53 18.42 -27.16
C LEU A 719 14.20 19.86 -26.69
N ARG A 720 14.89 20.38 -25.68
CA ARG A 720 14.70 21.78 -25.22
C ARG A 720 15.16 22.81 -26.27
N GLY A 721 16.16 22.48 -27.08
CA GLY A 721 16.61 23.30 -28.23
C GLY A 721 15.68 23.23 -29.46
N LEU A 722 14.73 22.30 -29.49
CA LEU A 722 13.63 22.21 -30.46
C LEU A 722 12.31 22.75 -29.86
N ASP A 723 12.41 23.64 -28.87
CA ASP A 723 11.30 24.26 -28.13
C ASP A 723 10.29 23.30 -27.47
N VAL A 724 10.62 22.00 -27.36
CA VAL A 724 9.76 21.02 -26.68
C VAL A 724 9.64 21.40 -25.19
N PRO A 725 8.41 21.59 -24.66
CA PRO A 725 8.22 21.98 -23.26
C PRO A 725 8.89 21.01 -22.28
N HIS A 726 9.40 21.53 -21.16
CA HIS A 726 10.13 20.73 -20.16
C HIS A 726 9.38 19.47 -19.73
N ASP A 727 8.09 19.62 -19.40
CA ASP A 727 7.14 18.55 -19.07
C ASP A 727 7.11 17.41 -20.12
N GLU A 728 7.22 17.75 -21.40
CA GLU A 728 7.19 16.76 -22.48
C GLU A 728 8.60 16.20 -22.74
N ALA A 729 9.64 17.03 -22.68
CA ALA A 729 11.02 16.61 -22.84
C ALA A 729 11.41 15.53 -21.82
N ILE A 730 11.09 15.73 -20.53
CA ILE A 730 11.28 14.73 -19.47
C ILE A 730 10.58 13.41 -19.81
N ARG A 731 9.33 13.46 -20.29
CA ARG A 731 8.56 12.27 -20.67
C ARG A 731 9.17 11.54 -21.87
N LYS A 732 9.69 12.26 -22.87
CA LYS A 732 10.41 11.65 -24.00
C LYS A 732 11.75 11.00 -23.57
N VAL A 733 12.47 11.57 -22.60
CA VAL A 733 13.69 10.94 -22.04
C VAL A 733 13.32 9.68 -21.23
N LEU A 734 12.24 9.70 -20.44
CA LEU A 734 11.71 8.49 -19.79
C LEU A 734 11.33 7.41 -20.82
N VAL A 735 10.75 7.78 -21.97
CA VAL A 735 10.50 6.84 -23.08
C VAL A 735 11.82 6.24 -23.59
N ARG A 736 12.87 7.05 -23.83
CA ARG A 736 14.20 6.55 -24.26
C ARG A 736 14.79 5.54 -23.26
N VAL A 737 14.64 5.78 -21.96
CA VAL A 737 15.06 4.83 -20.91
C VAL A 737 14.27 3.52 -21.02
N LEU A 738 12.95 3.59 -21.13
CA LEU A 738 12.04 2.43 -21.14
C LEU A 738 12.03 1.62 -22.45
N VAL A 739 12.72 2.07 -23.51
CA VAL A 739 12.97 1.29 -24.73
C VAL A 739 14.46 0.99 -24.97
N SER A 740 15.31 1.29 -23.99
CA SER A 740 16.74 0.98 -24.08
C SER A 740 16.98 -0.54 -23.93
N PRO A 741 17.92 -1.14 -24.69
CA PRO A 741 18.38 -2.50 -24.43
C PRO A 741 18.80 -2.72 -22.98
N SER A 742 19.46 -1.73 -22.34
CA SER A 742 19.86 -1.78 -20.92
C SER A 742 18.69 -1.92 -19.94
N PHE A 743 17.45 -1.61 -20.35
CA PHE A 743 16.21 -1.85 -19.58
C PHE A 743 15.48 -3.12 -20.04
N LEU A 744 15.26 -3.26 -21.35
CA LEU A 744 14.50 -4.37 -21.94
C LEU A 744 15.19 -5.74 -21.77
N TYR A 745 16.52 -5.77 -21.68
CA TYR A 745 17.32 -6.98 -21.53
C TYR A 745 18.10 -7.02 -20.22
N ARG A 746 18.29 -8.23 -19.69
CA ARG A 746 19.30 -8.52 -18.67
C ARG A 746 20.60 -8.84 -19.38
N ILE A 747 21.29 -7.79 -19.82
CA ILE A 747 22.60 -7.89 -20.48
C ILE A 747 23.63 -8.30 -19.42
N GLU A 748 24.41 -9.32 -19.72
CA GLU A 748 25.50 -9.87 -18.91
C GLU A 748 26.75 -9.95 -19.80
N GLU A 749 27.90 -9.46 -19.33
CA GLU A 749 29.11 -9.25 -20.14
C GLU A 749 30.24 -10.21 -19.71
N PRO A 750 30.41 -11.37 -20.39
CA PRO A 750 31.54 -12.25 -20.13
C PRO A 750 32.85 -11.65 -20.60
N ALA A 751 33.89 -11.72 -19.76
CA ALA A 751 35.24 -11.36 -20.15
C ALA A 751 35.80 -12.34 -21.21
N PRO A 752 36.62 -11.87 -22.17
CA PRO A 752 37.25 -12.73 -23.17
C PRO A 752 38.38 -13.56 -22.54
N ARG A 753 38.02 -14.74 -22.02
CA ARG A 753 38.90 -15.74 -21.41
C ARG A 753 38.30 -17.14 -21.61
N ASP A 754 39.14 -18.17 -21.72
CA ASP A 754 38.69 -19.57 -21.78
C ASP A 754 38.05 -20.07 -20.46
N SER A 755 38.50 -19.60 -19.30
CA SER A 755 38.06 -20.13 -18.00
C SER A 755 36.82 -19.40 -17.41
N PRO A 756 35.97 -20.09 -16.62
CA PRO A 756 34.82 -19.48 -15.95
C PRO A 756 35.17 -18.25 -15.12
N GLN A 757 34.40 -17.16 -15.27
CA GLN A 757 34.65 -15.88 -14.61
C GLN A 757 33.49 -15.46 -13.70
N PRO A 758 33.73 -15.00 -12.46
CA PRO A 758 32.68 -14.49 -11.59
C PRO A 758 31.95 -13.29 -12.22
N VAL A 759 30.63 -13.29 -12.18
CA VAL A 759 29.80 -12.17 -12.64
C VAL A 759 30.07 -10.91 -11.80
N SER A 760 29.78 -9.72 -12.29
CA SER A 760 29.88 -8.49 -11.51
C SER A 760 28.87 -8.46 -10.35
N SER A 761 29.15 -7.64 -9.33
CA SER A 761 28.26 -7.51 -8.17
C SER A 761 26.86 -6.98 -8.54
N TRP A 762 26.72 -6.28 -9.68
CA TRP A 762 25.43 -5.82 -10.21
C TRP A 762 24.68 -6.91 -10.98
N GLU A 763 25.39 -7.72 -11.75
CA GLU A 763 24.81 -8.90 -12.42
C GLU A 763 24.35 -9.93 -11.38
N LEU A 764 25.13 -10.21 -10.32
CA LEU A 764 24.71 -11.10 -9.24
C LEU A 764 23.45 -10.60 -8.51
N ALA A 765 23.37 -9.29 -8.23
CA ALA A 765 22.18 -8.67 -7.66
C ALA A 765 20.95 -8.82 -8.58
N SER A 766 21.13 -8.63 -9.89
CA SER A 766 20.07 -8.80 -10.90
C SER A 766 19.66 -10.27 -11.06
N ARG A 767 20.61 -11.21 -11.05
CA ARG A 767 20.32 -12.65 -11.05
C ARG A 767 19.47 -13.02 -9.84
N LEU A 768 19.85 -12.59 -8.63
CA LEU A 768 19.11 -12.85 -7.39
C LEU A 768 17.71 -12.21 -7.39
N SER A 769 17.56 -10.96 -7.85
CA SER A 769 16.26 -10.28 -7.82
C SER A 769 15.26 -10.83 -8.84
N TYR A 770 15.70 -11.20 -10.04
CA TYR A 770 14.80 -11.78 -11.04
C TYR A 770 14.52 -13.26 -10.80
N PHE A 771 15.38 -13.99 -10.08
CA PHE A 771 15.06 -15.32 -9.57
C PHE A 771 13.96 -15.24 -8.50
N LEU A 772 14.17 -14.47 -7.42
CA LEU A 772 13.30 -14.53 -6.24
C LEU A 772 12.06 -13.63 -6.30
N TRP A 773 12.13 -12.50 -7.01
CA TRP A 773 11.04 -11.49 -7.06
C TRP A 773 10.55 -11.18 -8.47
N SER A 774 11.13 -11.80 -9.51
CA SER A 774 10.82 -11.51 -10.93
C SER A 774 10.83 -10.01 -11.25
N SER A 775 11.73 -9.25 -10.61
CA SER A 775 11.80 -7.78 -10.67
C SER A 775 13.24 -7.29 -10.37
N MET A 776 13.44 -5.97 -10.41
CA MET A 776 14.74 -5.32 -10.19
C MET A 776 15.25 -5.40 -8.73
N PRO A 777 16.57 -5.25 -8.51
CA PRO A 777 17.16 -5.17 -7.16
C PRO A 777 16.62 -4.00 -6.33
N ASP A 778 16.30 -4.26 -5.05
CA ASP A 778 15.88 -3.22 -4.12
C ASP A 778 17.04 -2.35 -3.61
N ALA A 779 16.73 -1.29 -2.85
CA ALA A 779 17.74 -0.36 -2.38
C ALA A 779 18.85 -1.03 -1.53
N LYS A 780 18.50 -2.00 -0.68
CA LYS A 780 19.50 -2.74 0.13
C LYS A 780 20.38 -3.61 -0.77
N LEU A 781 19.79 -4.34 -1.72
CA LEU A 781 20.53 -5.20 -2.65
C LEU A 781 21.46 -4.38 -3.57
N ARG A 782 20.98 -3.24 -4.11
CA ARG A 782 21.81 -2.29 -4.85
C ARG A 782 22.96 -1.71 -4.00
N GLN A 783 22.75 -1.51 -2.70
CA GLN A 783 23.80 -0.97 -1.81
C GLN A 783 24.93 -1.98 -1.53
N VAL A 784 24.61 -3.27 -1.35
CA VAL A 784 25.65 -4.32 -1.21
C VAL A 784 26.33 -4.63 -2.55
N ALA A 785 25.60 -4.53 -3.67
CA ALA A 785 26.19 -4.59 -5.01
C ALA A 785 27.18 -3.45 -5.25
N ALA A 786 26.82 -2.21 -4.90
CA ALA A 786 27.67 -1.03 -5.02
C ALA A 786 28.95 -1.11 -4.16
N ARG A 787 28.89 -1.77 -3.00
CA ARG A 787 30.06 -2.01 -2.13
C ARG A 787 30.90 -3.22 -2.55
N GLY A 788 30.44 -4.02 -3.51
CA GLY A 788 31.08 -5.27 -3.92
C GLY A 788 30.78 -6.47 -3.01
N THR A 789 30.40 -6.24 -1.75
CA THR A 789 30.28 -7.25 -0.68
C THR A 789 29.23 -8.32 -0.92
N ILE A 790 28.30 -8.17 -1.89
CA ILE A 790 27.35 -9.22 -2.30
C ILE A 790 28.04 -10.53 -2.76
N LYS A 791 29.34 -10.49 -3.09
CA LYS A 791 30.13 -11.68 -3.43
C LYS A 791 30.65 -12.46 -2.22
N GLU A 792 30.52 -11.91 -1.01
CA GLU A 792 30.87 -12.62 0.23
C GLU A 792 29.75 -13.63 0.55
N PRO A 793 30.06 -14.93 0.79
CA PRO A 793 29.04 -15.96 0.98
C PRO A 793 28.01 -15.63 2.08
N GLU A 794 28.47 -15.06 3.20
CA GLU A 794 27.60 -14.66 4.32
C GLU A 794 26.60 -13.55 3.91
N VAL A 795 27.06 -12.57 3.12
CA VAL A 795 26.22 -11.46 2.65
C VAL A 795 25.23 -11.94 1.58
N LEU A 796 25.67 -12.83 0.68
CA LEU A 796 24.78 -13.44 -0.32
C LEU A 796 23.69 -14.27 0.35
N LEU A 797 24.03 -15.05 1.37
CA LEU A 797 23.08 -15.82 2.18
C LEU A 797 22.11 -14.89 2.93
N GLU A 798 22.61 -13.85 3.61
CA GLU A 798 21.77 -12.87 4.32
C GLU A 798 20.76 -12.19 3.38
N GLN A 799 21.19 -11.80 2.18
CA GLN A 799 20.27 -11.23 1.18
C GLN A 799 19.28 -12.27 0.66
N THR A 800 19.71 -13.49 0.36
CA THR A 800 18.83 -14.57 -0.13
C THR A 800 17.73 -14.90 0.88
N THR A 801 18.08 -15.15 2.14
CA THR A 801 17.12 -15.43 3.22
C THR A 801 16.19 -14.25 3.49
N ARG A 802 16.69 -13.01 3.45
CA ARG A 802 15.85 -11.80 3.54
C ARG A 802 14.83 -11.74 2.40
N MET A 803 15.26 -12.02 1.17
CA MET A 803 14.44 -11.88 -0.02
C MET A 803 13.35 -12.96 -0.11
N LEU A 804 13.64 -14.18 0.35
CA LEU A 804 12.64 -15.26 0.48
C LEU A 804 11.53 -14.91 1.49
N ARG A 805 11.83 -14.18 2.57
CA ARG A 805 10.85 -13.79 3.61
C ARG A 805 10.02 -12.54 3.26
N ASP A 806 10.49 -11.73 2.32
CA ASP A 806 9.84 -10.51 1.82
C ASP A 806 8.50 -10.85 1.13
N ALA A 807 7.51 -9.94 1.20
CA ALA A 807 6.21 -10.15 0.54
C ALA A 807 6.33 -10.27 -1.00
N ARG A 808 7.39 -9.72 -1.60
CA ARG A 808 7.70 -9.89 -3.02
C ARG A 808 8.11 -11.33 -3.39
N GLY A 809 8.46 -12.17 -2.41
CA GLY A 809 8.66 -13.62 -2.61
C GLY A 809 7.43 -14.34 -3.18
N ARG A 810 6.23 -13.73 -3.07
CA ARG A 810 5.03 -14.18 -3.79
C ARG A 810 5.21 -14.27 -5.30
N ALA A 811 6.11 -13.48 -5.91
CA ALA A 811 6.41 -13.59 -7.33
C ALA A 811 7.01 -14.95 -7.70
N LEU A 812 7.75 -15.62 -6.80
CA LEU A 812 8.25 -16.97 -7.01
C LEU A 812 7.12 -18.01 -6.92
N ALA A 813 6.12 -17.82 -6.05
CA ALA A 813 4.92 -18.66 -6.06
C ALA A 813 4.12 -18.56 -7.38
N ILE A 814 4.03 -17.37 -7.97
CA ILE A 814 3.30 -17.14 -9.23
C ILE A 814 4.13 -17.61 -10.45
N GLU A 815 5.39 -17.20 -10.55
CA GLU A 815 6.17 -17.35 -11.78
C GLU A 815 6.98 -18.66 -11.84
N PHE A 816 7.26 -19.30 -10.71
CA PHE A 816 7.79 -20.67 -10.66
C PHE A 816 6.65 -21.68 -10.40
N ALA A 817 6.08 -21.71 -9.20
CA ALA A 817 5.19 -22.81 -8.80
C ALA A 817 3.89 -22.86 -9.64
N ALA A 818 3.24 -21.72 -9.90
CA ALA A 818 2.02 -21.69 -10.69
C ALA A 818 2.24 -21.88 -12.20
N GLN A 819 3.43 -21.57 -12.74
CA GLN A 819 3.81 -21.96 -14.10
C GLN A 819 4.02 -23.48 -14.19
N TRP A 820 4.91 -24.02 -13.36
CA TRP A 820 5.25 -25.45 -13.32
C TRP A 820 3.99 -26.32 -13.19
N LEU A 821 3.11 -26.00 -12.23
CA LEU A 821 1.93 -26.80 -11.94
C LEU A 821 0.71 -26.45 -12.81
N GLY A 822 0.84 -25.53 -13.77
CA GLY A 822 -0.16 -25.24 -14.80
C GLY A 822 -1.39 -24.43 -14.32
N PHE A 823 -1.28 -23.65 -13.25
CA PHE A 823 -2.40 -22.87 -12.68
C PHE A 823 -2.23 -21.35 -12.65
N ARG A 824 -1.14 -20.80 -13.20
CA ARG A 824 -0.82 -19.35 -13.20
C ARG A 824 -1.98 -18.44 -13.64
N GLU A 825 -2.82 -18.89 -14.57
CA GLU A 825 -3.94 -18.10 -15.12
C GLU A 825 -5.31 -18.64 -14.68
N PHE A 826 -5.38 -19.43 -13.61
CA PHE A 826 -6.62 -20.06 -13.15
C PHE A 826 -7.72 -19.04 -12.78
N ASN A 827 -7.34 -17.85 -12.35
CA ASN A 827 -8.26 -16.73 -12.11
C ASN A 827 -9.06 -16.31 -13.36
N LEU A 828 -8.66 -16.75 -14.57
CA LEU A 828 -9.35 -16.54 -15.84
C LEU A 828 -9.92 -17.85 -16.44
N HIS A 829 -9.99 -18.94 -15.67
CA HIS A 829 -10.37 -20.25 -16.20
C HIS A 829 -11.89 -20.39 -16.42
N GLU A 830 -12.29 -20.60 -17.68
CA GLU A 830 -13.69 -20.80 -18.11
C GLU A 830 -13.99 -22.26 -18.53
N GLY A 831 -13.11 -23.21 -18.20
CA GLY A 831 -13.21 -24.60 -18.66
C GLY A 831 -14.21 -25.50 -17.93
N ILE A 832 -15.13 -24.93 -17.14
CA ILE A 832 -16.14 -25.64 -16.34
C ILE A 832 -17.53 -25.15 -16.76
N ASN A 833 -18.48 -26.09 -16.86
CA ASN A 833 -19.87 -25.77 -17.15
C ASN A 833 -20.54 -25.12 -15.92
N GLU A 834 -20.66 -23.80 -15.94
CA GLU A 834 -21.29 -23.03 -14.86
C GLU A 834 -22.81 -23.25 -14.74
N GLU A 835 -23.49 -23.83 -15.74
CA GLU A 835 -24.89 -24.27 -15.57
C GLU A 835 -24.98 -25.49 -14.64
N ARG A 836 -23.97 -26.37 -14.69
CA ARG A 836 -23.89 -27.57 -13.83
C ARG A 836 -23.22 -27.29 -12.49
N PHE A 837 -22.30 -26.31 -12.45
CA PHE A 837 -21.54 -25.91 -11.26
C PHE A 837 -21.66 -24.38 -11.03
N PRO A 838 -22.84 -23.84 -10.71
CA PRO A 838 -23.08 -22.40 -10.63
C PRO A 838 -22.24 -21.67 -9.58
N GLU A 839 -21.75 -22.39 -8.57
CA GLU A 839 -20.81 -21.89 -7.57
C GLU A 839 -19.40 -21.61 -8.12
N PHE A 840 -19.00 -22.18 -9.27
CA PHE A 840 -17.63 -22.14 -9.76
C PHE A 840 -17.14 -20.72 -10.02
N ALA A 841 -17.95 -19.88 -10.66
CA ALA A 841 -17.63 -18.47 -10.93
C ALA A 841 -17.20 -17.70 -9.68
N ALA A 842 -17.91 -17.95 -8.56
CA ALA A 842 -17.66 -17.31 -7.28
C ALA A 842 -16.48 -17.94 -6.51
N LEU A 843 -16.10 -19.18 -6.82
CA LEU A 843 -15.00 -19.91 -6.21
C LEU A 843 -13.65 -19.69 -6.91
N ARG A 844 -13.64 -19.41 -8.22
CA ARG A 844 -12.45 -19.31 -9.09
C ARG A 844 -11.29 -18.52 -8.48
N TRP A 845 -11.54 -17.30 -8.00
CA TRP A 845 -10.51 -16.48 -7.33
C TRP A 845 -10.06 -17.09 -6.00
N SER A 846 -11.00 -17.61 -5.20
CA SER A 846 -10.69 -18.20 -3.90
C SER A 846 -9.80 -19.43 -4.03
N MET A 847 -10.05 -20.30 -5.01
CA MET A 847 -9.21 -21.45 -5.38
C MET A 847 -7.79 -21.02 -5.78
N TYR A 848 -7.68 -20.05 -6.70
CA TYR A 848 -6.38 -19.51 -7.14
C TYR A 848 -5.56 -18.95 -5.96
N GLU A 849 -6.18 -18.17 -5.09
CA GLU A 849 -5.53 -17.58 -3.93
C GLU A 849 -5.15 -18.62 -2.86
N GLU A 850 -5.92 -19.70 -2.69
CA GLU A 850 -5.50 -20.84 -1.85
C GLU A 850 -4.16 -21.41 -2.34
N SER A 851 -4.07 -21.73 -3.62
CA SER A 851 -2.87 -22.33 -4.21
C SER A 851 -1.67 -21.40 -4.13
N LEU A 852 -1.84 -20.10 -4.40
CA LEU A 852 -0.76 -19.13 -4.26
C LEU A 852 -0.30 -18.95 -2.80
N LEU A 853 -1.22 -18.85 -1.84
CA LEU A 853 -0.86 -18.70 -0.43
C LEU A 853 -0.16 -19.94 0.14
N PHE A 854 -0.49 -21.13 -0.36
CA PHE A 854 0.22 -22.37 0.00
C PHE A 854 1.71 -22.30 -0.36
N PHE A 855 2.02 -21.93 -1.62
CA PHE A 855 3.43 -21.76 -2.04
C PHE A 855 4.09 -20.53 -1.40
N GLU A 856 3.34 -19.47 -1.13
CA GLU A 856 3.85 -18.31 -0.40
C GLU A 856 4.26 -18.68 1.03
N ASP A 857 3.48 -19.51 1.76
CA ASP A 857 3.88 -20.06 3.07
C ASP A 857 5.10 -20.98 2.94
N MET A 858 5.13 -21.85 1.93
CA MET A 858 6.28 -22.73 1.68
C MET A 858 7.60 -21.96 1.54
N ILE A 859 7.59 -20.89 0.74
CA ILE A 859 8.75 -20.06 0.45
C ILE A 859 9.13 -19.19 1.67
N ARG A 860 8.15 -18.52 2.30
CA ARG A 860 8.40 -17.51 3.34
C ARG A 860 8.62 -18.10 4.73
N CYS A 861 7.98 -19.22 5.03
CA CYS A 861 8.11 -19.96 6.29
C CYS A 861 9.08 -21.15 6.20
N ASP A 862 9.74 -21.32 5.05
CA ASP A 862 10.74 -22.36 4.77
C ASP A 862 10.24 -23.78 5.10
N ARG A 863 9.14 -24.17 4.45
CA ARG A 863 8.54 -25.51 4.59
C ARG A 863 9.39 -26.56 3.84
N PRO A 864 9.31 -27.84 4.24
CA PRO A 864 9.92 -28.90 3.47
C PRO A 864 9.20 -29.05 2.11
N VAL A 865 9.93 -29.41 1.05
CA VAL A 865 9.36 -29.60 -0.29
C VAL A 865 8.35 -30.77 -0.31
N SER A 866 8.46 -31.73 0.61
CA SER A 866 7.48 -32.82 0.80
C SER A 866 6.07 -32.34 1.18
N ASP A 867 5.92 -31.13 1.74
CA ASP A 867 4.59 -30.53 1.97
C ASP A 867 3.79 -30.41 0.65
N MET A 868 4.45 -30.31 -0.51
CA MET A 868 3.77 -30.32 -1.81
C MET A 868 2.92 -31.58 -2.01
N ILE A 869 3.34 -32.74 -1.51
CA ILE A 869 2.59 -34.00 -1.60
C ILE A 869 1.68 -34.15 -0.37
N ASP A 870 2.24 -33.94 0.83
CA ASP A 870 1.65 -34.41 2.10
C ASP A 870 1.61 -33.35 3.22
N ALA A 871 1.39 -32.07 2.90
CA ALA A 871 1.03 -31.09 3.92
C ALA A 871 -0.30 -31.45 4.60
N ASP A 872 -0.43 -31.11 5.89
CA ASP A 872 -1.70 -31.23 6.66
C ASP A 872 -2.50 -29.91 6.74
N HIS A 873 -2.19 -28.96 5.85
CA HIS A 873 -2.73 -27.61 5.90
C HIS A 873 -3.01 -27.01 4.53
N THR A 874 -3.87 -25.97 4.50
CA THR A 874 -4.09 -25.10 3.33
C THR A 874 -4.66 -23.75 3.77
N PHE A 875 -4.94 -22.86 2.81
CA PHE A 875 -5.46 -21.50 3.06
C PHE A 875 -6.92 -21.36 2.64
N LEU A 876 -7.81 -21.15 3.61
CA LEU A 876 -9.26 -21.18 3.38
C LEU A 876 -9.94 -19.86 3.78
N ASN A 877 -10.84 -19.40 2.91
CA ASN A 877 -11.89 -18.46 3.25
C ASN A 877 -13.25 -19.21 3.41
N GLY A 878 -14.31 -18.48 3.75
CA GLY A 878 -15.63 -19.08 3.97
C GLY A 878 -16.29 -19.70 2.73
N GLN A 879 -15.86 -19.36 1.51
CA GLN A 879 -16.37 -19.99 0.28
C GLN A 879 -15.73 -21.37 0.07
N LEU A 880 -14.39 -21.45 0.09
CA LEU A 880 -13.68 -22.73 -0.05
C LEU A 880 -13.97 -23.68 1.11
N ALA A 881 -14.11 -23.17 2.34
CA ALA A 881 -14.47 -24.01 3.47
C ALA A 881 -15.81 -24.73 3.27
N ARG A 882 -16.79 -24.10 2.62
CA ARG A 882 -18.05 -24.77 2.23
C ARG A 882 -17.88 -25.75 1.07
N LEU A 883 -17.00 -25.47 0.10
CA LEU A 883 -16.69 -26.43 -0.98
C LEU A 883 -16.01 -27.70 -0.43
N TYR A 884 -15.26 -27.57 0.66
CA TYR A 884 -14.44 -28.63 1.25
C TYR A 884 -15.09 -29.32 2.47
N ASP A 885 -16.31 -28.94 2.86
CA ASP A 885 -17.01 -29.39 4.06
C ASP A 885 -16.22 -29.19 5.38
N ILE A 886 -15.50 -28.07 5.47
CA ILE A 886 -14.66 -27.71 6.63
C ILE A 886 -15.43 -26.71 7.52
N PRO A 887 -15.77 -27.07 8.77
CA PRO A 887 -16.52 -26.20 9.67
C PRO A 887 -15.69 -25.03 10.23
N ASN A 888 -16.37 -24.07 10.85
CA ASN A 888 -15.77 -22.98 11.64
C ASN A 888 -14.88 -21.97 10.89
N VAL A 889 -14.97 -21.91 9.55
CA VAL A 889 -14.28 -20.89 8.73
C VAL A 889 -15.30 -20.01 8.00
N ALA A 890 -15.27 -18.71 8.27
CA ALA A 890 -16.23 -17.73 7.74
C ALA A 890 -15.58 -16.40 7.33
N GLY A 891 -16.24 -15.65 6.44
CA GLY A 891 -15.77 -14.38 5.87
C GLY A 891 -14.89 -14.55 4.63
N SER A 892 -14.57 -13.44 3.96
CA SER A 892 -13.85 -13.40 2.68
C SER A 892 -12.34 -13.62 2.78
N LYS A 893 -11.73 -13.39 3.94
CA LYS A 893 -10.28 -13.53 4.16
C LYS A 893 -9.87 -14.99 4.31
N HIS A 894 -8.92 -15.41 3.47
CA HIS A 894 -8.15 -16.65 3.61
C HIS A 894 -7.34 -16.67 4.91
N ARG A 895 -7.19 -17.86 5.50
CA ARG A 895 -6.32 -18.13 6.66
C ARG A 895 -5.79 -19.55 6.59
N ARG A 896 -4.60 -19.80 7.15
CA ARG A 896 -4.03 -21.14 7.27
C ARG A 896 -4.88 -21.99 8.24
N ILE A 897 -5.28 -23.19 7.82
CA ILE A 897 -6.04 -24.16 8.60
C ILE A 897 -5.26 -25.49 8.61
N GLU A 898 -5.10 -26.08 9.79
CA GLU A 898 -4.37 -27.34 10.05
C GLU A 898 -5.33 -28.55 10.15
N GLY A 899 -4.79 -29.78 10.19
CA GLY A 899 -5.59 -30.99 10.44
C GLY A 899 -6.46 -31.39 9.26
N LEU A 900 -6.00 -31.11 8.03
CA LEU A 900 -6.80 -31.16 6.81
C LEU A 900 -6.69 -32.47 6.00
N LYS A 901 -5.71 -33.34 6.28
CA LYS A 901 -5.59 -34.66 5.65
C LYS A 901 -6.84 -35.51 5.84
N LYS A 902 -7.52 -35.41 7.00
CA LYS A 902 -8.77 -36.13 7.29
C LYS A 902 -9.94 -35.74 6.36
N PHE A 903 -9.88 -34.55 5.74
CA PHE A 903 -10.83 -34.09 4.72
C PHE A 903 -10.36 -34.40 3.28
N GLY A 904 -9.20 -35.06 3.11
CA GLY A 904 -8.57 -35.26 1.80
C GLY A 904 -7.90 -34.01 1.25
N ARG A 905 -7.61 -32.99 2.07
CA ARG A 905 -6.96 -31.74 1.67
C ARG A 905 -5.51 -31.68 2.14
N GLY A 906 -4.82 -30.60 1.80
CA GLY A 906 -3.37 -30.43 2.00
C GLY A 906 -2.54 -30.99 0.83
N GLY A 907 -1.41 -30.36 0.53
CA GLY A 907 -0.63 -30.64 -0.67
C GLY A 907 -1.38 -30.35 -1.98
N VAL A 908 -0.68 -30.44 -3.12
CA VAL A 908 -1.21 -30.05 -4.44
C VAL A 908 -2.30 -31.00 -4.95
N LEU A 909 -2.23 -32.28 -4.59
CA LEU A 909 -3.14 -33.34 -5.04
C LEU A 909 -4.60 -33.11 -4.59
N GLY A 910 -4.80 -32.41 -3.48
CA GLY A 910 -6.11 -32.14 -2.88
C GLY A 910 -6.66 -30.74 -3.16
N MET A 911 -5.92 -29.89 -3.88
CA MET A 911 -6.34 -28.52 -4.21
C MET A 911 -7.38 -28.52 -5.33
N ALA A 912 -8.49 -27.78 -5.15
CA ALA A 912 -9.51 -27.65 -6.19
C ALA A 912 -8.94 -27.08 -7.50
N THR A 913 -8.02 -26.12 -7.44
CA THR A 913 -7.34 -25.53 -8.60
C THR A 913 -6.74 -26.60 -9.53
N ILE A 914 -6.01 -27.57 -8.96
CA ILE A 914 -5.37 -28.65 -9.70
C ILE A 914 -6.43 -29.65 -10.19
N LEU A 915 -7.31 -30.12 -9.30
CA LEU A 915 -8.37 -31.07 -9.64
C LEU A 915 -9.28 -30.57 -10.76
N THR A 916 -9.56 -29.26 -10.79
CA THR A 916 -10.35 -28.57 -11.81
C THR A 916 -9.59 -28.45 -13.13
N LYS A 917 -8.32 -28.01 -13.09
CA LYS A 917 -7.46 -27.95 -14.29
C LYS A 917 -7.30 -29.29 -15.01
N GLN A 918 -7.40 -30.40 -14.26
CA GLN A 918 -7.34 -31.77 -14.79
C GLN A 918 -8.73 -32.43 -14.91
N SER A 919 -9.77 -31.65 -15.16
CA SER A 919 -11.15 -32.12 -15.42
C SER A 919 -11.69 -31.57 -16.74
N GLY A 920 -12.79 -32.16 -17.24
CA GLY A 920 -13.56 -31.60 -18.35
C GLY A 920 -14.75 -30.76 -17.86
N ALA A 921 -15.40 -30.03 -18.78
CA ALA A 921 -16.41 -29.03 -18.41
C ALA A 921 -17.57 -29.56 -17.56
N SER A 922 -18.08 -30.76 -17.87
CA SER A 922 -19.16 -31.41 -17.13
C SER A 922 -18.75 -32.73 -16.46
N ARG A 923 -17.46 -33.11 -16.45
CA ARG A 923 -17.02 -34.42 -15.96
C ARG A 923 -15.59 -34.45 -15.41
N THR A 924 -15.28 -35.43 -14.57
CA THR A 924 -13.89 -35.69 -14.18
C THR A 924 -13.09 -36.32 -15.33
N SER A 925 -11.77 -36.43 -15.15
CA SER A 925 -10.90 -37.11 -16.10
C SER A 925 -9.74 -37.83 -15.41
N PRO A 926 -9.87 -39.14 -15.10
CA PRO A 926 -8.78 -39.93 -14.52
C PRO A 926 -7.49 -39.82 -15.32
N VAL A 927 -7.59 -39.89 -16.66
CA VAL A 927 -6.46 -39.80 -17.59
C VAL A 927 -5.67 -38.49 -17.40
N LEU A 928 -6.34 -37.32 -17.42
CA LEU A 928 -5.65 -36.04 -17.23
C LEU A 928 -5.05 -35.89 -15.83
N ARG A 929 -5.76 -36.37 -14.79
CA ARG A 929 -5.28 -36.36 -13.40
C ARG A 929 -4.02 -37.21 -13.24
N GLY A 930 -3.99 -38.41 -13.81
CA GLY A 930 -2.82 -39.30 -13.79
C GLY A 930 -1.66 -38.77 -14.64
N ASN A 931 -1.95 -38.28 -15.85
CA ASN A 931 -0.98 -37.68 -16.76
C ASN A 931 -0.27 -36.49 -16.11
N TRP A 932 -1.02 -35.61 -15.43
CA TRP A 932 -0.44 -34.49 -14.70
C TRP A 932 0.48 -34.94 -13.55
N ILE A 933 0.16 -36.02 -12.84
CA ILE A 933 1.07 -36.55 -11.81
C ILE A 933 2.39 -37.04 -12.46
N LEU A 934 2.32 -37.86 -13.50
CA LEU A 934 3.52 -38.39 -14.17
C LEU A 934 4.36 -37.28 -14.83
N GLU A 935 3.78 -36.50 -15.75
CA GLU A 935 4.56 -35.52 -16.51
C GLU A 935 4.89 -34.26 -15.71
N THR A 936 3.96 -33.77 -14.88
CA THR A 936 4.13 -32.48 -14.20
C THR A 936 4.82 -32.64 -12.85
N LEU A 937 4.43 -33.61 -12.00
CA LEU A 937 5.06 -33.79 -10.69
C LEU A 937 6.31 -34.66 -10.74
N LEU A 938 6.30 -35.80 -11.45
CA LEU A 938 7.43 -36.74 -11.49
C LEU A 938 8.40 -36.47 -12.65
N GLY A 939 7.96 -35.77 -13.70
CA GLY A 939 8.82 -35.36 -14.82
C GLY A 939 9.04 -36.44 -15.88
N ASN A 940 8.29 -37.54 -15.85
CA ASN A 940 8.31 -38.56 -16.91
C ASN A 940 7.86 -37.94 -18.24
N GLN A 941 8.36 -38.44 -19.38
CA GLN A 941 7.87 -38.03 -20.70
C GLN A 941 6.91 -39.10 -21.20
N LEU A 942 5.67 -38.74 -21.52
CA LEU A 942 4.73 -39.68 -22.13
C LEU A 942 4.76 -39.54 -23.66
N PRO A 943 4.57 -40.64 -24.40
CA PRO A 943 4.55 -40.61 -25.86
C PRO A 943 3.29 -39.89 -26.35
N LYS A 944 3.35 -39.34 -27.58
CA LYS A 944 2.19 -38.68 -28.18
C LYS A 944 1.05 -39.69 -28.37
N PRO A 945 -0.20 -39.34 -28.01
CA PRO A 945 -1.33 -40.24 -28.16
C PRO A 945 -1.55 -40.63 -29.63
N PRO A 946 -2.02 -41.86 -29.92
CA PRO A 946 -2.29 -42.30 -31.28
C PRO A 946 -3.27 -41.37 -32.03
N PRO A 947 -3.13 -41.17 -33.35
CA PRO A 947 -3.91 -40.16 -34.10
C PRO A 947 -5.43 -40.41 -34.20
N LYS A 948 -5.96 -41.49 -33.59
CA LYS A 948 -7.39 -41.82 -33.53
C LYS A 948 -7.81 -42.37 -32.17
N VAL A 949 -7.65 -41.59 -31.10
CA VAL A 949 -8.20 -41.93 -29.78
C VAL A 949 -9.73 -41.70 -29.76
N PRO A 950 -10.56 -42.67 -29.33
CA PRO A 950 -11.99 -42.46 -29.09
C PRO A 950 -12.22 -41.37 -28.03
N GLN A 951 -13.09 -40.40 -28.31
CA GLN A 951 -13.43 -39.36 -27.33
C GLN A 951 -14.34 -39.92 -26.23
N LEU A 952 -14.01 -39.61 -24.98
CA LEU A 952 -14.93 -39.80 -23.85
C LEU A 952 -16.11 -38.83 -23.97
N PRO A 953 -17.32 -39.20 -23.50
CA PRO A 953 -18.49 -38.30 -23.48
C PRO A 953 -18.19 -36.93 -22.85
N ASN A 954 -18.86 -35.88 -23.29
CA ASN A 954 -18.68 -34.54 -22.72
C ASN A 954 -19.23 -34.43 -21.28
N ASP A 955 -20.23 -35.26 -20.97
CA ASP A 955 -20.91 -35.31 -19.68
C ASP A 955 -20.86 -36.73 -19.09
N GLU A 956 -20.59 -36.86 -17.78
CA GLU A 956 -20.52 -38.17 -17.12
C GLU A 956 -21.87 -38.88 -16.94
N THR A 957 -23.01 -38.20 -17.13
CA THR A 957 -24.33 -38.86 -17.25
C THR A 957 -24.57 -39.50 -18.63
N GLU A 958 -23.83 -39.11 -19.66
CA GLU A 958 -24.01 -39.58 -21.06
C GLU A 958 -23.13 -40.80 -21.40
N THR A 959 -22.87 -41.64 -20.42
CA THR A 959 -21.84 -42.70 -20.46
C THR A 959 -22.39 -44.09 -20.80
N ASN A 960 -23.61 -44.16 -21.35
CA ASN A 960 -24.31 -45.42 -21.67
C ASN A 960 -24.36 -46.42 -20.49
N GLY A 961 -24.57 -45.90 -19.28
CA GLY A 961 -24.65 -46.68 -18.04
C GLY A 961 -23.30 -46.97 -17.35
N LEU A 962 -22.19 -46.95 -18.07
CA LEU A 962 -20.86 -47.25 -17.53
C LEU A 962 -20.28 -46.08 -16.70
N THR A 963 -19.56 -46.37 -15.62
CA THR A 963 -18.80 -45.32 -14.91
C THR A 963 -17.63 -44.83 -15.78
N LEU A 964 -17.10 -43.63 -15.51
CA LEU A 964 -15.90 -43.14 -16.20
C LEU A 964 -14.71 -44.10 -16.05
N ARG A 965 -14.58 -44.76 -14.89
CA ARG A 965 -13.61 -45.83 -14.65
C ARG A 965 -13.81 -46.98 -15.63
N GLN A 966 -15.02 -47.53 -15.75
CA GLN A 966 -15.32 -48.63 -16.67
C GLN A 966 -15.11 -48.26 -18.14
N LEU A 967 -15.37 -47.01 -18.53
CA LEU A 967 -15.05 -46.51 -19.87
C LEU A 967 -13.54 -46.46 -20.12
N VAL A 968 -12.76 -46.00 -19.14
CA VAL A 968 -11.30 -45.93 -19.21
C VAL A 968 -10.67 -47.33 -19.17
N GLU A 969 -11.15 -48.24 -18.32
CA GLU A 969 -10.71 -49.65 -18.30
C GLU A 969 -11.01 -50.36 -19.62
N LYS A 970 -12.14 -50.07 -20.28
CA LYS A 970 -12.48 -50.54 -21.63
C LYS A 970 -11.60 -49.90 -22.73
N HIS A 971 -11.04 -48.71 -22.49
CA HIS A 971 -10.04 -48.13 -23.39
C HIS A 971 -8.66 -48.77 -23.19
N ARG A 972 -8.27 -48.96 -21.92
CA ARG A 972 -7.04 -49.61 -21.47
C ARG A 972 -6.96 -51.09 -21.89
N SER A 973 -8.07 -51.78 -22.16
CA SER A 973 -8.05 -53.14 -22.72
C SER A 973 -7.60 -53.21 -24.19
N ILE A 974 -7.29 -52.08 -24.83
CA ILE A 974 -6.60 -52.03 -26.12
C ILE A 974 -5.10 -52.04 -25.83
N GLU A 975 -4.37 -53.04 -26.33
CA GLU A 975 -2.94 -53.29 -26.10
C GLU A 975 -2.07 -52.03 -26.29
N GLN A 976 -2.25 -51.33 -27.41
CA GLN A 976 -1.55 -50.07 -27.73
C GLN A 976 -1.84 -48.91 -26.76
N CYS A 977 -2.97 -48.95 -26.05
CA CYS A 977 -3.31 -47.96 -25.03
C CYS A 977 -2.79 -48.38 -23.65
N ALA A 978 -2.80 -49.68 -23.34
CA ALA A 978 -2.38 -50.25 -22.07
C ALA A 978 -0.98 -49.78 -21.65
N VAL A 979 -0.01 -49.77 -22.57
CA VAL A 979 1.39 -49.37 -22.32
C VAL A 979 1.53 -48.09 -21.48
N CYS A 980 0.72 -47.07 -21.79
CA CYS A 980 0.70 -45.81 -21.04
C CYS A 980 -0.37 -45.80 -19.94
N HIS A 981 -1.57 -46.30 -20.25
CA HIS A 981 -2.73 -46.26 -19.36
C HIS A 981 -2.57 -47.13 -18.09
N ASP A 982 -1.71 -48.15 -18.15
CA ASP A 982 -1.26 -48.93 -16.99
C ASP A 982 -0.53 -48.10 -15.93
N LYS A 983 0.25 -47.10 -16.37
CA LYS A 983 0.94 -46.13 -15.49
C LYS A 983 0.03 -44.95 -15.12
N ILE A 984 -0.75 -44.43 -16.07
CA ILE A 984 -1.55 -43.19 -15.93
C ILE A 984 -2.80 -43.42 -15.07
N ASP A 985 -3.66 -44.36 -15.46
CA ASP A 985 -5.05 -44.42 -14.96
C ASP A 985 -5.17 -44.72 -13.46
N PRO A 986 -4.35 -45.61 -12.85
CA PRO A 986 -4.46 -45.90 -11.42
C PRO A 986 -4.24 -44.65 -10.54
N LEU A 987 -3.31 -43.78 -10.93
CA LEU A 987 -3.04 -42.51 -10.24
C LEU A 987 -4.26 -41.57 -10.32
N GLY A 988 -4.90 -41.54 -11.49
CA GLY A 988 -6.15 -40.81 -11.72
C GLY A 988 -7.34 -41.35 -10.91
N PHE A 989 -7.54 -42.68 -10.88
CA PHE A 989 -8.63 -43.32 -10.14
C PHE A 989 -8.57 -43.03 -8.63
N ALA A 990 -7.38 -42.88 -8.05
CA ALA A 990 -7.22 -42.49 -6.66
C ALA A 990 -7.75 -41.07 -6.36
N LEU A 991 -7.84 -40.18 -7.36
CA LEU A 991 -8.38 -38.83 -7.23
C LEU A 991 -9.87 -38.72 -7.61
N GLU A 992 -10.52 -39.78 -8.09
CA GLU A 992 -11.94 -39.74 -8.50
C GLU A 992 -12.94 -39.52 -7.35
N GLY A 993 -12.47 -39.56 -6.11
CA GLY A 993 -13.20 -39.05 -4.94
C GLY A 993 -13.43 -37.54 -4.92
N PHE A 994 -13.03 -36.81 -5.97
CA PHE A 994 -13.33 -35.40 -6.17
C PHE A 994 -14.02 -35.15 -7.52
N ASP A 995 -15.03 -34.29 -7.52
CA ASP A 995 -15.77 -33.85 -8.71
C ASP A 995 -14.95 -32.86 -9.59
N PRO A 996 -15.52 -32.31 -10.69
CA PRO A 996 -14.82 -31.37 -11.57
C PRO A 996 -14.41 -30.05 -10.92
N ILE A 997 -15.08 -29.58 -9.86
CA ILE A 997 -14.70 -28.36 -9.11
C ILE A 997 -13.92 -28.68 -7.84
N GLY A 998 -13.49 -29.94 -7.68
CA GLY A 998 -12.72 -30.42 -6.54
C GLY A 998 -13.52 -30.63 -5.26
N ARG A 999 -14.86 -30.63 -5.27
CA ARG A 999 -15.71 -31.06 -4.14
C ARG A 999 -15.55 -32.55 -3.91
N ARG A 1000 -15.61 -33.02 -2.66
CA ARG A 1000 -15.55 -34.45 -2.34
C ARG A 1000 -16.82 -35.18 -2.78
N ARG A 1001 -16.67 -36.38 -3.33
CA ARG A 1001 -17.78 -37.27 -3.75
C ARG A 1001 -17.47 -38.74 -3.47
N ASP A 1002 -18.52 -39.53 -3.26
CA ASP A 1002 -18.48 -41.01 -3.23
C ASP A 1002 -19.38 -41.65 -4.31
N HIS A 1003 -20.21 -40.85 -4.99
CA HIS A 1003 -20.98 -41.23 -6.19
C HIS A 1003 -20.71 -40.22 -7.31
N ASP A 1004 -20.83 -40.65 -8.57
CA ASP A 1004 -20.76 -39.76 -9.73
C ASP A 1004 -22.08 -38.97 -9.95
N LEU A 1005 -22.10 -38.06 -10.93
CA LEU A 1005 -23.27 -37.21 -11.21
C LEU A 1005 -24.46 -38.00 -11.80
N ALA A 1006 -24.27 -39.28 -12.13
CA ALA A 1006 -25.34 -40.22 -12.47
C ALA A 1006 -25.81 -41.07 -11.27
N GLY A 1007 -25.27 -40.83 -10.07
CA GLY A 1007 -25.60 -41.54 -8.84
C GLY A 1007 -24.93 -42.91 -8.69
N ARG A 1008 -23.91 -43.24 -9.49
CA ARG A 1008 -23.21 -44.55 -9.42
C ARG A 1008 -22.03 -44.48 -8.43
N PRO A 1009 -21.76 -45.54 -7.65
CA PRO A 1009 -20.68 -45.56 -6.66
C PRO A 1009 -19.30 -45.50 -7.33
N ILE A 1010 -18.36 -44.76 -6.71
CA ILE A 1010 -17.02 -44.53 -7.26
C ILE A 1010 -16.00 -45.50 -6.65
N ASP A 1011 -15.29 -46.24 -7.51
CA ASP A 1011 -14.15 -47.07 -7.09
C ASP A 1011 -12.81 -46.31 -7.20
N ARG A 1012 -12.17 -46.11 -6.04
CA ARG A 1012 -10.90 -45.39 -5.85
C ARG A 1012 -9.70 -46.32 -5.56
N HIS A 1013 -9.82 -47.64 -5.73
CA HIS A 1013 -8.67 -48.54 -5.59
C HIS A 1013 -7.78 -48.43 -6.83
N ALA A 1014 -6.47 -48.36 -6.59
CA ALA A 1014 -5.43 -48.28 -7.59
C ALA A 1014 -4.47 -49.46 -7.41
N VAL A 1015 -3.97 -49.98 -8.53
CA VAL A 1015 -2.91 -50.98 -8.60
C VAL A 1015 -1.90 -50.49 -9.62
N VAL A 1016 -0.65 -50.32 -9.22
CA VAL A 1016 0.47 -49.91 -10.08
C VAL A 1016 1.55 -50.98 -10.00
N SER A 1017 2.23 -51.24 -11.11
CA SER A 1017 3.38 -52.15 -11.16
C SER A 1017 4.67 -51.37 -10.93
N GLU A 1018 5.38 -51.67 -9.86
CA GLU A 1018 6.71 -51.13 -9.55
C GLU A 1018 7.73 -52.24 -9.77
N GLY A 1019 8.29 -52.29 -10.98
CA GLY A 1019 9.09 -53.43 -11.44
C GLY A 1019 8.29 -54.75 -11.34
N PRO A 1020 8.76 -55.77 -10.59
CA PRO A 1020 8.04 -57.02 -10.40
C PRO A 1020 6.93 -56.96 -9.34
N GLU A 1021 6.83 -55.88 -8.56
CA GLU A 1021 5.85 -55.74 -7.46
C GLU A 1021 4.56 -55.06 -7.93
N GLN A 1022 3.41 -55.45 -7.34
CA GLN A 1022 2.14 -54.75 -7.52
C GLN A 1022 1.77 -53.97 -6.26
N VAL A 1023 2.00 -52.66 -6.28
CA VAL A 1023 1.63 -51.76 -5.19
C VAL A 1023 0.14 -51.44 -5.27
N LYS A 1024 -0.58 -51.64 -4.15
CA LYS A 1024 -2.03 -51.47 -4.06
C LYS A 1024 -2.38 -50.38 -3.06
N PHE A 1025 -3.10 -49.35 -3.50
CA PHE A 1025 -3.48 -48.23 -2.64
C PHE A 1025 -4.91 -47.74 -2.95
N LYS A 1026 -5.44 -46.85 -2.10
CA LYS A 1026 -6.83 -46.39 -2.18
C LYS A 1026 -6.96 -44.91 -1.90
N GLY A 1027 -7.55 -44.19 -2.85
CA GLY A 1027 -7.85 -42.77 -2.73
C GLY A 1027 -6.59 -41.88 -2.58
N ILE A 1028 -6.81 -40.58 -2.35
CA ILE A 1028 -5.74 -39.59 -2.21
C ILE A 1028 -4.74 -39.91 -1.08
N VAL A 1029 -5.19 -40.51 0.03
CA VAL A 1029 -4.29 -40.86 1.15
C VAL A 1029 -3.31 -41.97 0.71
N GLY A 1030 -3.81 -43.03 0.07
CA GLY A 1030 -2.95 -44.07 -0.47
C GLY A 1030 -2.02 -43.57 -1.58
N LEU A 1031 -2.49 -42.64 -2.42
CA LEU A 1031 -1.68 -42.02 -3.46
C LEU A 1031 -0.51 -41.20 -2.89
N ARG A 1032 -0.71 -40.44 -1.81
CA ARG A 1032 0.37 -39.71 -1.15
C ARG A 1032 1.45 -40.65 -0.60
N ASN A 1033 1.05 -41.69 0.11
CA ASN A 1033 1.98 -42.68 0.64
C ASN A 1033 2.78 -43.33 -0.49
N TYR A 1034 2.12 -43.78 -1.56
CA TYR A 1034 2.77 -44.33 -2.74
C TYR A 1034 3.81 -43.36 -3.36
N LEU A 1035 3.47 -42.08 -3.52
CA LEU A 1035 4.40 -41.09 -4.07
C LEU A 1035 5.60 -40.80 -3.13
N LEU A 1036 5.39 -40.83 -1.82
CA LEU A 1036 6.46 -40.64 -0.82
C LEU A 1036 7.36 -41.88 -0.64
N GLU A 1037 6.80 -43.08 -0.77
CA GLU A 1037 7.51 -44.34 -0.53
C GLU A 1037 8.24 -44.85 -1.79
N TYR A 1038 7.62 -44.71 -2.98
CA TYR A 1038 8.12 -45.32 -4.23
C TYR A 1038 8.63 -44.29 -5.25
N ARG A 1039 8.09 -43.07 -5.28
CA ARG A 1039 8.36 -42.08 -6.35
C ARG A 1039 8.99 -40.77 -5.87
N TRP A 1040 9.50 -40.75 -4.64
CA TRP A 1040 10.05 -39.54 -4.01
C TRP A 1040 11.27 -38.97 -4.76
N GLU A 1041 12.20 -39.82 -5.18
CA GLU A 1041 13.41 -39.38 -5.89
C GLU A 1041 13.11 -38.78 -7.26
N GLU A 1042 12.10 -39.29 -8.00
CA GLU A 1042 11.64 -38.69 -9.26
C GLU A 1042 11.04 -37.31 -9.04
N PHE A 1043 10.14 -37.18 -8.04
CA PHE A 1043 9.58 -35.90 -7.65
C PHE A 1043 10.66 -34.89 -7.25
N LEU A 1044 11.63 -35.31 -6.44
CA LEU A 1044 12.74 -34.46 -5.97
C LEU A 1044 13.66 -34.05 -7.12
N SER A 1045 13.94 -34.98 -8.05
CA SER A 1045 14.74 -34.73 -9.27
C SER A 1045 14.07 -33.69 -10.16
N ASN A 1046 12.78 -33.87 -10.44
CA ASN A 1046 12.00 -32.94 -11.22
C ASN A 1046 11.88 -31.57 -10.52
N PHE A 1047 11.64 -31.52 -9.22
CA PHE A 1047 11.65 -30.28 -8.44
C PHE A 1047 12.99 -29.52 -8.59
N CYS A 1048 14.12 -30.19 -8.36
CA CYS A 1048 15.45 -29.60 -8.48
C CYS A 1048 15.70 -29.08 -9.89
N ARG A 1049 15.37 -29.88 -10.91
CA ARG A 1049 15.54 -29.54 -12.32
C ARG A 1049 14.69 -28.33 -12.73
N LYS A 1050 13.40 -28.33 -12.37
CA LYS A 1050 12.47 -27.21 -12.64
C LYS A 1050 12.96 -25.93 -11.98
N LEU A 1051 13.35 -25.97 -10.69
CA LEU A 1051 13.80 -24.80 -9.96
C LEU A 1051 15.12 -24.25 -10.52
N LEU A 1052 16.07 -25.12 -10.90
CA LEU A 1052 17.34 -24.72 -11.49
C LEU A 1052 17.14 -24.05 -12.86
N GLY A 1053 16.35 -24.66 -13.76
CA GLY A 1053 16.03 -24.07 -15.06
C GLY A 1053 15.36 -22.71 -14.95
N TYR A 1054 14.40 -22.56 -14.03
CA TYR A 1054 13.77 -21.27 -13.73
C TYR A 1054 14.77 -20.24 -13.17
N ALA A 1055 15.65 -20.64 -12.25
CA ALA A 1055 16.62 -19.74 -11.62
C ALA A 1055 17.68 -19.22 -12.61
N LEU A 1056 18.19 -20.10 -13.46
CA LEU A 1056 19.16 -19.76 -14.49
C LEU A 1056 18.52 -19.05 -15.69
N GLY A 1057 17.23 -19.28 -15.96
CA GLY A 1057 16.49 -18.71 -17.10
C GLY A 1057 16.97 -19.27 -18.44
N ARG A 1058 17.32 -20.56 -18.46
CA ARG A 1058 17.71 -21.36 -19.62
C ARG A 1058 17.36 -22.84 -19.40
N ALA A 1059 17.42 -23.66 -20.44
CA ALA A 1059 17.40 -25.12 -20.31
C ALA A 1059 18.58 -25.63 -19.45
N VAL A 1060 18.37 -26.75 -18.74
CA VAL A 1060 19.44 -27.39 -17.94
C VAL A 1060 20.38 -28.17 -18.86
N GLU A 1061 21.67 -27.80 -18.84
CA GLU A 1061 22.77 -28.37 -19.63
C GLU A 1061 23.41 -29.57 -18.90
N VAL A 1062 24.21 -30.38 -19.61
CA VAL A 1062 24.92 -31.54 -19.00
C VAL A 1062 25.91 -31.08 -17.90
N SER A 1063 26.47 -29.87 -18.02
CA SER A 1063 27.32 -29.25 -16.99
C SER A 1063 26.61 -28.95 -15.67
N ASP A 1064 25.28 -29.02 -15.64
CA ASP A 1064 24.48 -28.72 -14.45
C ASP A 1064 24.13 -29.98 -13.62
N GLU A 1065 24.30 -31.19 -14.16
CA GLU A 1065 23.91 -32.44 -13.48
C GLU A 1065 24.66 -32.63 -12.14
N ALA A 1066 25.92 -32.19 -12.06
CA ALA A 1066 26.69 -32.19 -10.81
C ALA A 1066 26.07 -31.28 -9.73
N LEU A 1067 25.47 -30.15 -10.12
CA LEU A 1067 24.75 -29.24 -9.22
C LEU A 1067 23.38 -29.81 -8.82
N LEU A 1068 22.67 -30.50 -9.71
CA LEU A 1068 21.43 -31.21 -9.35
C LEU A 1068 21.70 -32.27 -8.27
N LEU A 1069 22.76 -33.07 -8.43
CA LEU A 1069 23.18 -34.02 -7.40
C LEU A 1069 23.62 -33.35 -6.09
N GLU A 1070 24.12 -32.11 -6.11
CA GLU A 1070 24.41 -31.32 -4.91
C GLU A 1070 23.13 -30.80 -4.24
N MET A 1071 22.16 -30.32 -5.03
CA MET A 1071 20.84 -29.89 -4.54
C MET A 1071 20.09 -31.02 -3.82
N HIS A 1072 20.14 -32.25 -4.33
CA HIS A 1072 19.57 -33.42 -3.63
C HIS A 1072 20.21 -33.63 -2.26
N ARG A 1073 21.54 -33.70 -2.20
CA ARG A 1073 22.29 -33.93 -0.95
C ARG A 1073 22.07 -32.82 0.08
N GLU A 1074 22.05 -31.56 -0.33
CA GLU A 1074 21.77 -30.45 0.58
C GLU A 1074 20.29 -30.31 0.93
N LEU A 1075 19.35 -30.83 0.12
CA LEU A 1075 17.95 -30.98 0.56
C LEU A 1075 17.81 -32.06 1.62
N GLU A 1076 18.29 -33.28 1.37
CA GLU A 1076 18.24 -34.41 2.31
C GLU A 1076 18.87 -34.05 3.67
N LYS A 1077 20.07 -33.46 3.66
CA LYS A 1077 20.81 -33.02 4.85
C LYS A 1077 20.12 -31.94 5.67
N ASN A 1078 19.21 -31.16 5.08
CA ASN A 1078 18.55 -30.02 5.70
C ASN A 1078 17.02 -30.20 5.69
N ASP A 1079 16.52 -31.37 6.07
CA ASP A 1079 15.09 -31.71 6.21
C ASP A 1079 14.21 -31.32 4.99
N TYR A 1080 14.78 -31.40 3.79
CA TYR A 1080 14.15 -31.02 2.51
C TYR A 1080 13.61 -29.58 2.47
N ARG A 1081 14.17 -28.65 3.23
CA ARG A 1081 13.75 -27.24 3.29
C ARG A 1081 13.86 -26.55 1.93
N PHE A 1082 12.81 -25.84 1.52
CA PHE A 1082 12.80 -25.10 0.25
C PHE A 1082 13.98 -24.13 0.10
N SER A 1083 14.39 -23.46 1.20
CA SER A 1083 15.51 -22.53 1.17
C SER A 1083 16.85 -23.21 0.84
N SER A 1084 17.05 -24.48 1.21
CA SER A 1084 18.30 -25.22 0.93
C SER A 1084 18.55 -25.39 -0.57
N ALA A 1085 17.51 -25.68 -1.36
CA ALA A 1085 17.62 -25.73 -2.81
C ALA A 1085 18.00 -24.36 -3.40
N VAL A 1086 17.33 -23.30 -2.94
CA VAL A 1086 17.61 -21.91 -3.37
C VAL A 1086 19.05 -21.49 -3.00
N ILE A 1087 19.49 -21.78 -1.78
CA ILE A 1087 20.82 -21.46 -1.26
C ILE A 1087 21.90 -22.21 -2.05
N THR A 1088 21.67 -23.48 -2.39
CA THR A 1088 22.58 -24.29 -3.21
C THR A 1088 22.72 -23.68 -4.62
N ILE A 1089 21.59 -23.32 -5.25
CA ILE A 1089 21.61 -22.65 -6.56
C ILE A 1089 22.40 -21.34 -6.51
N VAL A 1090 22.09 -20.42 -5.58
CA VAL A 1090 22.78 -19.11 -5.56
C VAL A 1090 24.26 -19.21 -5.16
N SER A 1091 24.63 -20.27 -4.44
CA SER A 1091 26.03 -20.58 -4.08
C SER A 1091 26.83 -21.21 -5.22
N SER A 1092 26.17 -21.71 -6.27
CA SER A 1092 26.78 -22.43 -7.38
C SER A 1092 27.60 -21.55 -8.33
N LYS A 1093 28.51 -22.17 -9.08
CA LYS A 1093 29.23 -21.52 -10.19
C LYS A 1093 28.29 -21.11 -11.33
N GLN A 1094 27.28 -21.92 -11.61
CA GLN A 1094 26.24 -21.66 -12.60
C GLN A 1094 25.54 -20.31 -12.34
N PHE A 1095 25.25 -20.00 -11.07
CA PHE A 1095 24.63 -18.74 -10.69
C PHE A 1095 25.62 -17.58 -10.48
N GLN A 1096 26.85 -17.84 -10.03
CA GLN A 1096 27.84 -16.80 -9.72
C GLN A 1096 28.85 -16.47 -10.83
N CYS A 1097 28.91 -17.26 -11.90
CA CYS A 1097 29.88 -17.09 -12.99
C CYS A 1097 29.24 -17.05 -14.39
N HIS A 1098 30.04 -16.61 -15.35
CA HIS A 1098 29.87 -16.80 -16.79
C HIS A 1098 30.79 -17.94 -17.27
N ARG A 1099 30.35 -18.75 -18.25
CA ARG A 1099 31.24 -19.59 -19.08
C ARG A 1099 32.26 -18.70 -19.80
N GLY A 1100 33.47 -19.22 -20.02
CA GLY A 1100 34.50 -18.54 -20.79
C GLY A 1100 34.08 -18.30 -22.23
N ARG A 1101 34.35 -17.09 -22.76
CA ARG A 1101 33.86 -16.67 -24.08
C ARG A 1101 34.42 -17.53 -25.22
N ASP A 1102 35.71 -17.85 -25.15
CA ASP A 1102 36.43 -18.60 -26.19
C ASP A 1102 36.07 -20.10 -26.20
N VAL A 1103 35.40 -20.59 -25.15
CA VAL A 1103 34.78 -21.93 -25.10
C VAL A 1103 33.38 -21.93 -25.73
N ALA A 1104 32.67 -20.79 -25.65
CA ALA A 1104 31.34 -20.63 -26.24
C ALA A 1104 31.34 -20.40 -27.77
N GLU A 1105 32.50 -20.06 -28.35
CA GLU A 1105 32.69 -19.93 -29.81
C GLU A 1105 33.26 -21.21 -30.47
N LYS A 1106 33.71 -22.20 -29.67
CA LYS A 1106 34.24 -23.50 -30.13
C LYS A 1106 33.24 -24.66 -30.09
N LYS A 1107 32.05 -24.46 -29.52
CA LYS A 1107 30.93 -25.42 -29.41
C LYS A 1107 29.61 -24.70 -29.71
#